data_AF-A0A2J7ZN27-F1
#
_entry.id   AF-A0A2J7ZN27-F1
#
_cell.length_a   1.000
_cell.length_b   1.000
_cell.length_c   1.000
_cell.angle_alpha   90.00
_cell.angle_beta   90.00
_cell.angle_gamma   90.00
#
_symmetry.space_group_name_H-M   'P 1'
#
loop_
_entity.id
_entity.type
_entity.pdbx_description
1 polymer ?
#
loop_
_entity_poly.entity_id
_entity_poly.type
_entity_poly.pdbx_seq_one_letter_code
_entity_poly.pdbx_strand_id
1 'polypeptide(L)'
;MSLRLKDLFGTLTKVSDGTIVKQQYMHRDHGLPIAPDLSIIHAGIKSGEAWTTTRCENKVLFQADSTAIELINFNFPGEESAKIDFLKATLKASTVATKNKLAFLKNAHAGAVGHAIRHQFGLGWAIIVNNNNININTDSEFARTPDSAFDTILISSGILADIIAINERDVYTFHADTGLWRIGSVNKAACLIRKAAGSGVLKNVLNEIDIKYLQSCDGPVKVLRSIITTFEDAKFTERLNKLPDGCIAFDNGLYDVRKDTLRPFLREDFISATIGYNYTAKSSGLEDYEFVRDFYSQVLPVQEEREYFQMAIARALFAPKNQAKMFMILCDERDGSNGKTTLMRAVESVFGDYRAFTERDFLYEASASPNAAAANFLAYIGKRLAFFDEPSSSDGLIKRLDTRRLKDLTSGDSRIRGRMLHSSDIVDARWEALIVIACNESNFPSIDATDAPFVKRMKALKMRSLFLPPPQYQKRIEDGDDLYIFQMGDDEFKERLNTRARMAHMHILMDSFRLTMDALVEPACIAEMVDKIILSSDPRVLKATEFIEQHIDFNPVRTKEAASKHYYAWITQKDLLNCFWDWYSEDDSRGNREFRKHLDKSLDKKSSWKGVLQRAMEAKGRRVITIHPVVDAVQTTLLAFDRVSWKSTKDDVSF
;
A
#
# COMPACT_ATOMS: atom_id res chain seq x y z
N MET A 1 28.07 41.89 30.16
CA MET A 1 29.39 41.22 30.29
C MET A 1 30.14 41.39 28.98
N SER A 2 31.39 41.85 28.98
CA SER A 2 32.21 41.98 27.77
C SER A 2 33.04 40.70 27.61
N LEU A 3 32.71 39.88 26.61
CA LEU A 3 33.45 38.67 26.26
C LEU A 3 34.24 38.93 24.97
N ARG A 4 35.40 38.30 24.81
CA ARG A 4 36.16 38.42 23.55
C ARG A 4 35.60 37.42 22.54
N LEU A 5 35.71 37.70 21.24
CA LEU A 5 35.20 36.82 20.17
C LEU A 5 35.65 35.34 20.27
N LYS A 6 36.77 35.08 20.97
CA LYS A 6 37.29 33.73 21.28
C LYS A 6 36.38 32.92 22.21
N ASP A 7 35.53 33.56 23.00
CA ASP A 7 34.69 32.93 24.02
C ASP A 7 33.35 32.45 23.46
N LEU A 8 33.01 32.80 22.21
CA LEU A 8 31.77 32.38 21.55
C LEU A 8 31.88 31.03 20.81
N PHE A 9 33.10 30.57 20.52
CA PHE A 9 33.34 29.31 19.79
C PHE A 9 33.24 28.05 20.67
N GLY A 10 32.89 28.22 21.95
CA GLY A 10 32.25 27.21 22.77
C GLY A 10 31.04 27.86 23.42
N THR A 11 29.83 27.60 22.93
CA THR A 11 28.67 28.41 23.35
C THR A 11 28.18 28.01 24.74
N LEU A 12 27.95 29.04 25.54
CA LEU A 12 27.30 29.05 26.85
C LEU A 12 25.98 28.25 26.86
N THR A 13 25.86 27.31 27.79
CA THR A 13 24.58 26.90 28.37
C THR A 13 24.68 27.02 29.88
N LYS A 14 23.70 27.69 30.49
CA LYS A 14 23.60 27.85 31.95
C LYS A 14 22.90 26.60 32.50
N VAL A 15 23.61 25.77 33.27
CA VAL A 15 22.99 24.75 34.12
C VAL A 15 22.90 25.31 35.54
N SER A 16 21.85 24.89 36.26
CA SER A 16 21.29 25.45 37.49
C SER A 16 22.22 25.51 38.72
N ASP A 17 23.42 24.94 38.66
CA ASP A 17 24.34 24.76 39.80
C ASP A 17 25.76 25.31 39.57
N GLY A 18 26.00 26.04 38.48
CA GLY A 18 27.20 26.87 38.32
C GLY A 18 28.52 26.13 38.02
N THR A 19 28.51 24.81 37.79
CA THR A 19 29.70 24.04 37.38
C THR A 19 29.72 23.84 35.86
N ILE A 20 30.82 24.23 35.19
CA ILE A 20 30.94 24.21 33.73
C ILE A 20 31.40 22.82 33.24
N VAL A 21 30.60 22.14 32.40
CA VAL A 21 30.99 20.91 31.68
C VAL A 21 30.69 21.06 30.17
N LYS A 22 31.68 20.68 29.34
CA LYS A 22 31.81 20.56 27.84
C LYS A 22 30.52 20.18 27.04
N GLN A 23 30.32 20.31 25.71
CA GLN A 23 31.04 20.74 24.48
C GLN A 23 30.02 20.76 23.29
N GLN A 24 30.04 21.72 22.35
CA GLN A 24 29.62 21.51 20.94
C GLN A 24 30.30 22.55 20.02
N TYR A 25 30.98 22.06 18.98
CA TYR A 25 31.87 22.82 18.07
C TYR A 25 31.12 23.32 16.83
N MET A 26 31.54 24.46 16.25
CA MET A 26 31.44 24.66 14.79
C MET A 26 32.25 23.53 14.13
N HIS A 27 31.59 22.56 13.50
CA HIS A 27 32.24 21.43 12.84
C HIS A 27 33.20 21.92 11.76
N ARG A 28 34.31 21.19 11.53
CA ARG A 28 35.30 21.47 10.47
C ARG A 28 34.71 21.51 9.05
N ASP A 29 33.49 21.00 8.86
CA ASP A 29 32.92 20.68 7.54
C ASP A 29 31.96 21.75 6.99
N HIS A 30 31.63 22.79 7.78
CA HIS A 30 30.75 23.88 7.34
C HIS A 30 31.41 25.24 7.58
N GLY A 31 32.18 25.71 6.60
CA GLY A 31 32.80 27.04 6.62
C GLY A 31 31.79 28.17 6.50
N LEU A 32 31.99 29.27 7.24
CA LEU A 32 31.16 30.46 7.15
C LEU A 32 31.53 31.25 5.88
N PRO A 33 30.56 31.65 5.04
CA PRO A 33 30.86 32.42 3.83
C PRO A 33 31.43 33.80 4.20
N ILE A 34 32.43 34.23 3.43
CA ILE A 34 33.09 35.51 3.58
C ILE A 34 32.68 36.40 2.41
N ALA A 35 32.11 37.57 2.72
CA ALA A 35 31.70 38.54 1.72
C ALA A 35 32.86 39.31 1.04
N PRO A 36 33.91 39.77 1.75
CA PRO A 36 34.99 40.51 1.09
C PRO A 36 35.92 39.63 0.24
N ASP A 37 36.37 40.17 -0.89
CA ASP A 37 37.42 39.55 -1.73
C ASP A 37 38.78 39.59 -1.01
N LEU A 38 39.45 38.44 -0.93
CA LEU A 38 40.74 38.29 -0.28
C LEU A 38 41.94 38.46 -1.24
N SER A 39 41.71 38.82 -2.51
CA SER A 39 42.78 39.08 -3.49
C SER A 39 43.83 40.10 -3.04
N ILE A 40 43.45 41.05 -2.18
CA ILE A 40 44.36 42.04 -1.58
C ILE A 40 45.45 41.43 -0.69
N ILE A 41 45.25 40.19 -0.21
CA ILE A 41 46.18 39.54 0.71
C ILE A 41 47.46 39.13 -0.01
N HIS A 42 47.38 38.65 -1.26
CA HIS A 42 48.54 38.24 -2.03
C HIS A 42 48.23 38.28 -3.54
N ALA A 43 49.18 38.73 -4.36
CA ALA A 43 49.00 38.89 -5.81
C ALA A 43 48.68 37.56 -6.54
N GLY A 44 49.05 36.42 -5.94
CA GLY A 44 48.72 35.09 -6.45
C GLY A 44 47.28 34.62 -6.15
N ILE A 45 46.51 35.36 -5.37
CA ILE A 45 45.10 35.06 -5.09
C ILE A 45 44.24 35.67 -6.20
N LYS A 46 43.36 34.86 -6.79
CA LYS A 46 42.43 35.33 -7.83
C LYS A 46 41.32 36.18 -7.21
N SER A 47 41.01 37.30 -7.84
CA SER A 47 39.84 38.11 -7.49
C SER A 47 38.55 37.38 -7.87
N GLY A 48 37.52 37.51 -7.03
CA GLY A 48 36.20 36.92 -7.25
C GLY A 48 36.02 35.47 -6.78
N GLU A 49 36.97 34.90 -6.03
CA GLU A 49 36.80 33.58 -5.43
C GLU A 49 35.79 33.59 -4.28
N ALA A 50 35.01 32.50 -4.16
CA ALA A 50 34.12 32.30 -3.02
C ALA A 50 34.92 31.78 -1.83
N TRP A 51 34.99 32.58 -0.76
CA TRP A 51 35.76 32.26 0.43
C TRP A 51 34.87 31.77 1.56
N THR A 52 35.35 30.77 2.29
CA THR A 52 34.77 30.33 3.56
C THR A 52 35.80 30.42 4.68
N THR A 53 35.35 30.61 5.92
CA THR A 53 36.22 30.62 7.10
C THR A 53 35.78 29.61 8.15
N THR A 54 36.77 28.93 8.74
CA THR A 54 36.60 28.09 9.92
C THR A 54 37.63 28.49 10.97
N ARG A 55 37.36 28.13 12.24
CA ARG A 55 38.27 28.41 13.34
C ARG A 55 38.57 27.14 14.13
N CYS A 56 39.85 26.90 14.39
CA CYS A 56 40.34 25.83 15.24
C CYS A 56 41.28 26.43 16.29
N GLU A 57 40.81 26.56 17.52
CA GLU A 57 41.58 27.11 18.65
C GLU A 57 42.19 28.50 18.36
N ASN A 58 43.51 28.53 18.14
CA ASN A 58 44.31 29.73 17.88
C ASN A 58 44.58 29.98 16.38
N LYS A 59 43.91 29.22 15.52
CA LYS A 59 44.06 29.27 14.06
C LYS A 59 42.73 29.58 13.40
N VAL A 60 42.76 30.44 12.38
CA VAL A 60 41.62 30.71 11.50
C VAL A 60 42.01 30.29 10.10
N LEU A 61 41.23 29.40 9.51
CA LEU A 61 41.43 28.92 8.16
C LEU A 61 40.45 29.64 7.23
N PHE A 62 40.96 30.08 6.08
CA PHE A 62 40.19 30.63 4.99
C PHE A 62 40.39 29.71 3.79
N GLN A 63 39.31 29.24 3.16
CA GLN A 63 39.37 28.30 2.05
C GLN A 63 38.54 28.81 0.87
N ALA A 64 39.17 28.75 -0.30
CA ALA A 64 38.57 28.89 -1.60
C ALA A 64 39.02 27.71 -2.49
N ASP A 65 38.44 27.58 -3.68
CA ASP A 65 38.69 26.45 -4.58
C ASP A 65 40.15 26.31 -5.03
N SER A 66 40.92 27.39 -5.05
CA SER A 66 42.31 27.39 -5.55
C SER A 66 43.35 27.72 -4.48
N THR A 67 42.93 28.27 -3.34
CA THR A 67 43.83 28.82 -2.32
C THR A 67 43.28 28.61 -0.91
N ALA A 68 44.17 28.28 0.02
CA ALA A 68 43.90 28.28 1.45
C ALA A 68 44.80 29.28 2.17
N ILE A 69 44.26 29.98 3.17
CA ILE A 69 45.01 30.89 4.04
C ILE A 69 44.84 30.42 5.48
N GLU A 70 45.93 30.07 6.15
CA GLU A 70 45.95 29.71 7.56
C GLU A 70 46.51 30.88 8.38
N LEU A 71 45.63 31.60 9.07
CA LEU A 71 46.00 32.64 10.02
C LEU A 71 46.30 32.02 11.39
N ILE A 72 47.56 32.07 11.80
CA ILE A 72 48.11 31.48 13.02
C ILE A 72 48.29 32.58 14.08
N ASN A 73 48.26 32.20 15.36
CA ASN A 73 48.37 33.10 16.51
C ASN A 73 47.26 34.15 16.57
N PHE A 74 46.06 33.81 16.09
CA PHE A 74 44.92 34.72 16.02
C PHE A 74 44.63 35.43 17.35
N ASN A 75 44.83 34.74 18.48
CA ASN A 75 44.57 35.24 19.83
C ASN A 75 45.67 36.12 20.43
N PHE A 76 46.82 36.27 19.77
CA PHE A 76 48.00 36.99 20.29
C PHE A 76 48.28 38.22 19.43
N PRO A 77 47.75 39.40 19.79
CA PRO A 77 47.96 40.64 19.04
C PRO A 77 49.45 40.99 18.93
N GLY A 78 49.95 41.15 17.71
CA GLY A 78 51.36 41.44 17.41
C GLY A 78 52.20 40.22 17.04
N GLU A 79 51.71 39.00 17.26
CA GLU A 79 52.39 37.73 16.94
C GLU A 79 51.71 36.95 15.80
N GLU A 80 50.73 37.57 15.13
CA GLU A 80 49.94 36.91 14.10
C GLU A 80 50.73 36.75 12.80
N SER A 81 50.55 35.61 12.14
CA SER A 81 51.09 35.37 10.80
C SER A 81 50.11 34.55 10.00
N ALA A 82 50.00 34.80 8.70
CA ALA A 82 49.16 34.03 7.80
C ALA A 82 50.01 33.24 6.81
N LYS A 83 49.80 31.94 6.70
CA LYS A 83 50.39 31.09 5.66
C LYS A 83 49.40 30.92 4.52
N ILE A 84 49.87 31.02 3.29
CA ILE A 84 49.06 30.89 2.08
C ILE A 84 49.54 29.67 1.31
N ASP A 85 48.62 28.73 1.08
CA ASP A 85 48.82 27.53 0.30
C ASP A 85 48.00 27.61 -1.00
N PHE A 86 48.69 27.60 -2.14
CA PHE A 86 48.06 27.62 -3.46
C PHE A 86 47.78 26.18 -3.89
N LEU A 87 46.56 25.70 -3.63
CA LEU A 87 46.14 24.31 -3.79
C LEU A 87 46.14 23.80 -5.24
N LYS A 88 46.07 24.72 -6.22
CA LYS A 88 45.98 24.39 -7.65
C LYS A 88 47.04 25.09 -8.54
N ALA A 89 47.94 25.89 -7.98
CA ALA A 89 48.95 26.62 -8.75
C ALA A 89 50.38 26.18 -8.40
N THR A 90 51.32 26.27 -9.34
CA THR A 90 52.77 26.00 -9.16
C THR A 90 53.51 27.02 -8.28
N LEU A 91 52.78 27.90 -7.59
CA LEU A 91 53.33 28.90 -6.69
C LEU A 91 53.75 28.26 -5.36
N LYS A 92 54.94 28.62 -4.87
CA LYS A 92 55.39 28.19 -3.54
C LYS A 92 54.54 28.85 -2.45
N ALA A 93 54.28 28.11 -1.37
CA ALA A 93 53.60 28.63 -0.19
C ALA A 93 54.26 29.92 0.31
N SER A 94 53.45 30.91 0.68
CA SER A 94 53.94 32.23 1.10
C SER A 94 53.45 32.58 2.51
N THR A 95 54.22 33.40 3.23
CA THR A 95 53.84 33.88 4.57
C THR A 95 53.59 35.38 4.51
N VAL A 96 52.44 35.80 5.03
CA VAL A 96 52.03 37.20 5.15
C VAL A 96 52.12 37.61 6.62
N ALA A 97 52.99 38.58 6.90
CA ALA A 97 53.18 39.18 8.23
C ALA A 97 52.80 40.68 8.25
N THR A 98 52.26 41.22 7.15
CA THR A 98 51.92 42.65 7.07
C THR A 98 50.72 42.98 7.95
N LYS A 99 50.90 43.89 8.92
CA LYS A 99 49.88 44.28 9.90
C LYS A 99 48.51 44.62 9.27
N ASN A 100 48.48 45.38 8.17
CA ASN A 100 47.23 45.77 7.49
C ASN A 100 46.50 44.57 6.86
N LYS A 101 47.25 43.63 6.27
CA LYS A 101 46.69 42.42 5.64
C LYS A 101 46.16 41.43 6.69
N LEU A 102 46.89 41.29 7.80
CA LEU A 102 46.45 40.49 8.94
C LEU A 102 45.19 41.09 9.59
N ALA A 103 45.13 42.41 9.75
CA ALA A 103 43.94 43.11 10.24
C ALA A 103 42.73 42.92 9.30
N PHE A 104 42.94 42.94 7.99
CA PHE A 104 41.90 42.67 7.00
C PHE A 104 41.33 41.24 7.14
N LEU A 105 42.19 40.22 7.25
CA LEU A 105 41.75 38.83 7.49
C LEU A 105 40.95 38.70 8.79
N LYS A 106 41.40 39.37 9.87
CA LYS A 106 40.67 39.39 11.15
C LYS A 106 39.28 40.01 11.02
N ASN A 107 39.17 41.13 10.31
CA ASN A 107 37.91 41.81 10.08
C ASN A 107 36.98 40.99 9.17
N ALA A 108 37.51 40.33 8.14
CA ALA A 108 36.75 39.43 7.27
C ALA A 108 36.15 38.25 8.06
N HIS A 109 36.95 37.62 8.93
CA HIS A 109 36.47 36.56 9.82
C HIS A 109 35.44 37.07 10.83
N ALA A 110 35.70 38.19 11.51
CA ALA A 110 34.78 38.78 12.48
C ALA A 110 33.45 39.22 11.82
N GLY A 111 33.50 39.73 10.60
CA GLY A 111 32.32 40.08 9.79
C GLY A 111 31.48 38.86 9.42
N ALA A 112 32.12 37.77 8.99
CA ALA A 112 31.43 36.51 8.70
C ALA A 112 30.75 35.93 9.95
N VAL A 113 31.44 35.96 11.09
CA VAL A 113 30.89 35.51 12.39
C VAL A 113 29.74 36.42 12.83
N GLY A 114 29.89 37.74 12.75
CA GLY A 114 28.83 38.69 13.10
C GLY A 114 27.58 38.54 12.22
N HIS A 115 27.77 38.29 10.92
CA HIS A 115 26.69 38.00 9.99
C HIS A 115 25.98 36.69 10.35
N ALA A 116 26.73 35.64 10.66
CA ALA A 116 26.17 34.36 11.10
C ALA A 116 25.36 34.53 12.40
N ILE A 117 25.89 35.23 13.41
CA ILE A 117 25.19 35.52 14.68
C ILE A 117 23.88 36.26 14.43
N ARG A 118 23.88 37.28 13.56
CA ARG A 118 22.69 38.10 13.31
C ARG A 118 21.64 37.40 12.45
N HIS A 119 22.05 36.70 11.41
CA HIS A 119 21.15 36.22 10.35
C HIS A 119 20.99 34.70 10.31
N GLN A 120 22.02 33.93 10.66
CA GLN A 120 21.92 32.45 10.67
C GLN A 120 21.41 31.95 12.02
N PHE A 121 21.96 32.48 13.13
CA PHE A 121 21.59 32.07 14.49
C PHE A 121 20.52 32.95 15.15
N GLY A 122 20.21 34.12 14.58
CA GLY A 122 19.16 35.02 15.09
C GLY A 122 19.47 35.65 16.46
N LEU A 123 20.74 35.73 16.86
CA LEU A 123 21.22 36.24 18.15
C LEU A 123 21.67 37.71 18.09
N GLY A 124 21.40 38.41 16.99
CA GLY A 124 21.85 39.79 16.76
C GLY A 124 21.31 40.83 17.76
N TRP A 125 20.26 40.49 18.50
CA TRP A 125 19.65 41.33 19.54
C TRP A 125 20.33 41.15 20.90
N ALA A 126 20.78 39.93 21.21
CA ALA A 126 21.44 39.60 22.47
C ALA A 126 22.95 39.90 22.41
N ILE A 127 23.53 39.88 21.21
CA ILE A 127 24.98 39.95 21.00
C ILE A 127 25.31 41.12 20.07
N ILE A 128 25.91 42.16 20.65
CA ILE A 128 26.49 43.29 19.91
C ILE A 128 27.99 43.02 19.74
N VAL A 129 28.45 42.90 18.50
CA VAL A 129 29.88 42.71 18.18
C VAL A 129 30.50 44.05 17.78
N ASN A 130 31.39 44.58 18.62
CA ASN A 130 32.13 45.82 18.40
C ASN A 130 33.64 45.56 18.52
N ASN A 131 34.42 45.79 17.47
CA ASN A 131 35.89 45.68 17.48
C ASN A 131 36.41 44.40 18.18
N ASN A 132 35.89 43.23 17.79
CA ASN A 132 36.18 41.90 18.40
C ASN A 132 35.72 41.68 19.85
N ASN A 133 35.04 42.65 20.47
CA ASN A 133 34.35 42.50 21.73
C ASN A 133 32.87 42.18 21.50
N ILE A 134 32.36 41.22 22.26
CA ILE A 134 30.97 40.78 22.28
C ILE A 134 30.35 41.34 23.55
N ASN A 135 29.42 42.28 23.36
CA ASN A 135 28.57 42.78 24.43
C ASN A 135 27.28 41.98 24.43
N ILE A 136 27.03 41.26 25.52
CA ILE A 136 25.75 40.58 25.75
C ILE A 136 24.79 41.57 26.39
N ASN A 137 23.69 41.87 25.69
CA ASN A 137 22.61 42.72 26.19
C ASN A 137 21.73 41.92 27.16
N THR A 138 21.50 42.45 28.37
CA THR A 138 20.77 41.78 29.46
C THR A 138 19.43 42.44 29.77
N ASP A 139 19.01 43.46 29.02
CA ASP A 139 17.76 44.18 29.25
C ASP A 139 16.53 43.35 28.84
N SER A 140 15.55 43.26 29.74
CA SER A 140 14.33 42.43 29.59
C SER A 140 13.39 42.88 28.46
N GLU A 141 13.43 44.15 28.05
CA GLU A 141 12.61 44.67 26.95
C GLU A 141 13.03 44.13 25.57
N PHE A 142 14.24 43.58 25.47
CA PHE A 142 14.75 42.94 24.25
C PHE A 142 14.81 41.42 24.39
N ALA A 143 14.25 40.84 25.45
CA ALA A 143 14.30 39.40 25.68
C ALA A 143 13.40 38.65 24.67
N ARG A 144 14.02 37.76 23.89
CA ARG A 144 13.31 36.80 23.03
C ARG A 144 12.45 35.86 23.86
N THR A 145 11.27 35.54 23.37
CA THR A 145 10.40 34.52 23.94
C THR A 145 11.13 33.16 23.98
N PRO A 146 11.12 32.41 25.10
CA PRO A 146 11.68 31.06 25.15
C PRO A 146 11.01 30.12 24.13
N ASP A 147 11.74 29.14 23.59
CA ASP A 147 11.22 28.26 22.53
C ASP A 147 9.91 27.56 22.94
N SER A 148 9.83 27.09 24.19
CA SER A 148 8.65 26.41 24.74
C SER A 148 7.43 27.33 24.92
N ALA A 149 7.63 28.64 25.01
CA ALA A 149 6.58 29.62 25.26
C ALA A 149 5.90 30.13 23.97
N PHE A 150 6.34 29.66 22.80
CA PHE A 150 5.68 29.93 21.52
C PHE A 150 4.42 29.06 21.30
N ASP A 151 4.17 28.06 22.16
CA ASP A 151 3.04 27.15 22.07
C ASP A 151 1.70 27.88 21.91
N THR A 152 1.39 28.79 22.84
CA THR A 152 0.13 29.50 22.96
C THR A 152 -0.08 30.45 21.78
N ILE A 153 1.01 31.02 21.28
CA ILE A 153 1.02 31.95 20.14
C ILE A 153 0.76 31.18 18.84
N LEU A 154 1.41 30.03 18.67
CA LEU A 154 1.24 29.20 17.47
C LEU A 154 -0.14 28.51 17.44
N ILE A 155 -0.69 28.14 18.59
CA ILE A 155 -2.07 27.66 18.72
C ILE A 155 -3.06 28.75 18.33
N SER A 156 -2.96 29.93 18.95
CA SER A 156 -3.92 31.03 18.73
C SER A 156 -3.87 31.60 17.30
N SER A 157 -2.72 31.55 16.65
CA SER A 157 -2.59 31.90 15.22
C SER A 157 -3.18 30.87 14.25
N GLY A 158 -3.55 29.67 14.73
CA GLY A 158 -4.10 28.58 13.92
C GLY A 158 -3.07 27.83 13.06
N ILE A 159 -1.80 28.25 13.04
CA ILE A 159 -0.72 27.61 12.27
C ILE A 159 -0.49 26.18 12.75
N LEU A 160 -0.53 25.97 14.07
CA LEU A 160 -0.24 24.66 14.65
C LEU A 160 -1.28 23.60 14.25
N ALA A 161 -2.50 24.02 13.89
CA ALA A 161 -3.53 23.10 13.44
C ALA A 161 -3.23 22.48 12.04
N ASP A 162 -2.30 23.07 11.28
CA ASP A 162 -1.80 22.51 10.02
C ASP A 162 -0.59 21.56 10.21
N ILE A 163 -0.24 21.22 11.46
CA ILE A 163 0.93 20.40 11.78
C ILE A 163 0.52 19.30 12.74
N ILE A 164 0.83 18.04 12.40
CA ILE A 164 0.60 16.89 13.27
C ILE A 164 1.86 16.03 13.29
N ALA A 165 2.43 15.79 14.46
CA ALA A 165 3.56 14.88 14.63
C ALA A 165 3.05 13.50 15.05
N ILE A 166 3.48 12.43 14.38
CA ILE A 166 3.21 11.06 14.85
C ILE A 166 4.33 10.61 15.80
N ASN A 167 5.55 11.11 15.56
CA ASN A 167 6.73 10.93 16.38
C ASN A 167 7.74 12.08 16.08
N GLU A 168 8.92 12.07 16.69
CA GLU A 168 9.95 13.12 16.48
C GLU A 168 10.47 13.25 15.04
N ARG A 169 10.28 12.22 14.21
CA ARG A 169 10.76 12.16 12.83
C ARG A 169 9.66 12.48 11.83
N ASP A 170 8.50 11.85 12.00
CA ASP A 170 7.39 11.88 11.05
C ASP A 170 6.37 12.96 11.43
N VAL A 171 6.37 14.04 10.64
CA VAL A 171 5.48 15.18 10.82
C VAL A 171 4.66 15.40 9.55
N TYR A 172 3.34 15.43 9.69
CA TYR A 172 2.41 15.75 8.64
C TYR A 172 2.10 17.25 8.63
N THR A 173 2.10 17.83 7.44
CA THR A 173 1.70 19.23 7.23
C THR A 173 0.51 19.32 6.30
N PHE A 174 -0.46 20.16 6.62
CA PHE A 174 -1.60 20.45 5.76
C PHE A 174 -1.24 21.51 4.72
N HIS A 175 -1.56 21.23 3.47
CA HIS A 175 -1.30 22.10 2.32
C HIS A 175 -2.60 22.72 1.83
N ALA A 176 -2.91 23.95 2.27
CA ALA A 176 -4.18 24.61 1.97
C ALA A 176 -4.46 24.85 0.47
N ASP A 177 -3.43 24.89 -0.37
CA ASP A 177 -3.54 24.99 -1.83
C ASP A 177 -4.10 23.72 -2.47
N THR A 178 -3.75 22.55 -1.92
CA THR A 178 -4.22 21.24 -2.41
C THR A 178 -5.30 20.62 -1.52
N GLY A 179 -5.43 21.10 -0.27
CA GLY A 179 -6.26 20.50 0.76
C GLY A 179 -5.76 19.14 1.26
N LEU A 180 -4.48 18.81 1.06
CA LEU A 180 -3.91 17.50 1.39
C LEU A 180 -2.89 17.57 2.54
N TRP A 181 -2.86 16.51 3.34
CA TRP A 181 -1.83 16.26 4.34
C TRP A 181 -0.61 15.59 3.68
N ARG A 182 0.59 16.12 3.94
CA ARG A 182 1.85 15.59 3.39
C ARG A 182 2.78 15.18 4.51
N ILE A 183 3.30 13.95 4.42
CA ILE A 183 4.34 13.49 5.34
C ILE A 183 5.67 14.21 5.06
N GLY A 184 6.36 14.55 6.13
CA GLY A 184 7.62 15.26 6.10
C GLY A 184 8.36 15.12 7.42
N SER A 185 9.16 16.13 7.72
CA SER A 185 9.91 16.23 8.96
C SER A 185 9.62 17.57 9.64
N VAL A 186 10.09 17.72 10.88
CA VAL A 186 10.04 18.99 11.61
C VAL A 186 10.62 20.15 10.77
N ASN A 187 11.65 19.89 9.95
CA ASN A 187 12.24 20.92 9.09
C ASN A 187 11.29 21.39 7.98
N LYS A 188 10.47 20.49 7.42
CA LYS A 188 9.45 20.86 6.44
C LYS A 188 8.30 21.63 7.12
N ALA A 189 7.86 21.18 8.29
CA ALA A 189 6.84 21.89 9.09
C ALA A 189 7.29 23.30 9.51
N ALA A 190 8.56 23.47 9.85
CA ALA A 190 9.18 24.77 10.16
C ALA A 190 9.04 25.79 9.02
N CYS A 191 8.89 25.36 7.77
CA CYS A 191 8.65 26.24 6.63
C CYS A 191 7.30 26.99 6.74
N LEU A 192 6.26 26.35 7.31
CA LEU A 192 4.95 26.98 7.51
C LEU A 192 5.04 28.16 8.48
N ILE A 193 5.72 27.96 9.61
CA ILE A 193 5.94 29.02 10.60
C ILE A 193 6.78 30.14 9.99
N ARG A 194 7.83 29.81 9.24
CA ARG A 194 8.67 30.81 8.56
C ARG A 194 7.87 31.67 7.59
N LYS A 195 7.00 31.02 6.79
CA LYS A 195 6.12 31.71 5.83
C LYS A 195 5.15 32.64 6.57
N ALA A 196 4.56 32.19 7.67
CA ALA A 196 3.66 33.01 8.49
C ALA A 196 4.35 34.21 9.18
N ALA A 197 5.59 34.01 9.64
CA ALA A 197 6.42 35.10 10.17
C ALA A 197 6.81 36.11 9.08
N GLY A 198 7.02 35.65 7.84
CA GLY A 198 7.29 36.50 6.68
C GLY A 198 6.09 37.31 6.18
N SER A 199 4.91 36.68 6.13
CA SER A 199 3.67 37.29 5.59
C SER A 199 3.02 38.32 6.50
N GLY A 200 3.45 38.42 7.75
CA GLY A 200 2.96 39.42 8.72
C GLY A 200 1.84 38.93 9.64
N VAL A 201 1.36 37.69 9.48
CA VAL A 201 0.32 37.07 10.33
C VAL A 201 0.70 37.13 11.81
N LEU A 202 1.99 36.97 12.11
CA LEU A 202 2.51 36.96 13.48
C LEU A 202 2.98 38.34 13.99
N LYS A 203 3.07 39.36 13.12
CA LYS A 203 3.67 40.68 13.46
C LYS A 203 2.87 41.48 14.47
N ASN A 204 1.57 41.21 14.60
CA ASN A 204 0.70 41.91 15.55
C ASN A 204 0.72 41.29 16.96
N VAL A 205 1.36 40.13 17.12
CA VAL A 205 1.39 39.34 18.37
C VAL A 205 2.80 39.22 18.93
N LEU A 206 3.81 39.21 18.06
CA LEU A 206 5.21 39.00 18.40
C LEU A 206 6.04 40.27 18.18
N ASN A 207 7.06 40.47 19.03
CA ASN A 207 8.04 41.54 18.84
C ASN A 207 8.94 41.29 17.62
N GLU A 208 9.67 42.31 17.16
CA GLU A 208 10.53 42.18 15.97
C GLU A 208 11.63 41.13 16.10
N ILE A 209 12.07 40.86 17.32
CA ILE A 209 13.14 39.89 17.61
C ILE A 209 12.63 38.48 17.37
N ASP A 210 11.46 38.15 17.92
CA ASP A 210 10.80 36.86 17.76
C ASP A 210 10.43 36.62 16.30
N ILE A 211 9.97 37.65 15.57
CA ILE A 211 9.71 37.56 14.13
C ILE A 211 10.99 37.23 13.34
N LYS A 212 12.10 37.94 13.58
CA LYS A 212 13.38 37.65 12.91
C LYS A 212 13.90 36.26 13.25
N TYR A 213 13.70 35.82 14.49
CA TYR A 213 14.05 34.47 14.93
C TYR A 213 13.23 33.40 14.19
N LEU A 214 11.91 33.56 14.09
CA LEU A 214 11.04 32.65 13.34
C LEU A 214 11.24 32.73 11.81
N GLN A 215 11.86 33.78 11.29
CA GLN A 215 12.27 33.87 9.89
C GLN A 215 13.59 33.15 9.59
N SER A 216 14.40 32.84 10.62
CA SER A 216 15.70 32.19 10.48
C SER A 216 15.61 30.72 10.06
N CYS A 217 16.76 30.14 9.70
CA CYS A 217 16.83 28.73 9.31
C CYS A 217 16.48 27.76 10.44
N ASP A 218 17.00 28.03 11.63
CA ASP A 218 16.94 27.09 12.76
C ASP A 218 15.84 27.42 13.76
N GLY A 219 15.42 28.69 13.86
CA GLY A 219 14.53 29.15 14.92
C GLY A 219 13.21 28.39 14.99
N PRO A 220 12.43 28.31 13.89
CA PRO A 220 11.19 27.54 13.86
C PRO A 220 11.37 26.05 14.13
N VAL A 221 12.51 25.46 13.72
CA VAL A 221 12.80 24.04 13.98
C VAL A 221 12.99 23.81 15.48
N LYS A 222 13.76 24.67 16.15
CA LYS A 222 13.98 24.60 17.60
C LYS A 222 12.69 24.79 18.38
N VAL A 223 11.87 25.76 17.97
CA VAL A 223 10.53 25.99 18.54
C VAL A 223 9.69 24.72 18.40
N LEU A 224 9.48 24.22 17.18
CA LEU A 224 8.65 23.03 16.95
C LEU A 224 9.13 21.80 17.75
N ARG A 225 10.44 21.57 17.85
CA ARG A 225 10.99 20.48 18.69
C ARG A 225 10.67 20.67 20.16
N SER A 226 10.74 21.90 20.66
CA SER A 226 10.47 22.19 22.07
C SER A 226 8.99 22.05 22.47
N ILE A 227 8.07 22.14 21.51
CA ILE A 227 6.61 22.08 21.74
C ILE A 227 5.95 20.89 21.03
N ILE A 228 6.72 19.88 20.59
CA ILE A 228 6.23 18.78 19.75
C ILE A 228 5.05 18.03 20.35
N THR A 229 5.07 17.84 21.67
CA THR A 229 4.03 17.17 22.46
C THR A 229 2.67 17.87 22.38
N THR A 230 2.63 19.13 21.95
CA THR A 230 1.41 19.94 21.81
C THR A 230 0.59 19.56 20.56
N PHE A 231 1.27 19.06 19.53
CA PHE A 231 0.67 18.67 18.25
C PHE A 231 1.01 17.22 17.89
N GLU A 232 1.39 16.43 18.89
CA GLU A 232 1.63 15.01 18.76
C GLU A 232 0.30 14.25 18.76
N ASP A 233 0.09 13.44 17.72
CA ASP A 233 -0.98 12.47 17.64
C ASP A 233 -0.46 11.19 16.99
N ALA A 234 -0.03 10.26 17.84
CA ALA A 234 0.44 8.93 17.43
C ALA A 234 -0.61 8.11 16.66
N LYS A 235 -1.91 8.43 16.80
CA LYS A 235 -3.01 7.71 16.12
C LYS A 235 -3.48 8.41 14.84
N PHE A 236 -2.82 9.49 14.42
CA PHE A 236 -3.20 10.22 13.21
C PHE A 236 -3.27 9.33 11.96
N THR A 237 -2.32 8.40 11.82
CA THR A 237 -2.25 7.44 10.70
C THR A 237 -3.47 6.53 10.62
N GLU A 238 -4.15 6.25 11.74
CA GLU A 238 -5.37 5.44 11.76
C GLU A 238 -6.57 6.17 11.13
N ARG A 239 -6.55 7.52 11.13
CA ARG A 239 -7.58 8.38 10.55
C ARG A 239 -7.28 8.79 9.11
N LEU A 240 -6.00 8.77 8.73
CA LEU A 240 -5.53 9.19 7.42
C LEU A 240 -6.18 8.37 6.29
N ASN A 241 -6.74 9.07 5.30
CA ASN A 241 -7.46 8.51 4.15
C ASN A 241 -8.68 7.63 4.50
N LYS A 242 -9.18 7.68 5.75
CA LYS A 242 -10.40 6.97 6.17
C LYS A 242 -11.63 7.82 5.83
N LEU A 243 -12.04 7.72 4.57
CA LEU A 243 -13.21 8.41 4.06
C LEU A 243 -14.53 7.72 4.49
N PRO A 244 -15.61 8.48 4.70
CA PRO A 244 -16.95 7.90 4.89
C PRO A 244 -17.38 7.02 3.71
N ASP A 245 -18.23 6.02 3.99
CA ASP A 245 -18.77 5.15 2.94
C ASP A 245 -19.54 5.98 1.90
N GLY A 246 -19.20 5.80 0.63
CA GLY A 246 -19.72 6.58 -0.50
C GLY A 246 -18.87 7.78 -0.89
N CYS A 247 -17.77 8.07 -0.19
CA CYS A 247 -16.89 9.20 -0.50
C CYS A 247 -15.58 8.76 -1.20
N ILE A 248 -15.14 9.57 -2.18
CA ILE A 248 -13.85 9.41 -2.88
C ILE A 248 -13.13 10.75 -3.01
N ALA A 249 -11.82 10.73 -2.80
CA ALA A 249 -10.94 11.87 -3.01
C ALA A 249 -10.42 11.87 -4.46
N PHE A 250 -10.95 12.76 -5.30
CA PHE A 250 -10.41 13.09 -6.63
C PHE A 250 -9.40 14.23 -6.52
N ASP A 251 -8.56 14.45 -7.52
CA ASP A 251 -7.52 15.49 -7.48
C ASP A 251 -8.11 16.92 -7.31
N ASN A 252 -9.36 17.11 -7.74
CA ASN A 252 -10.11 18.37 -7.63
C ASN A 252 -11.14 18.41 -6.47
N GLY A 253 -11.17 17.40 -5.58
CA GLY A 253 -11.98 17.47 -4.36
C GLY A 253 -12.54 16.14 -3.87
N LEU A 254 -13.27 16.21 -2.76
CA LEU A 254 -13.98 15.08 -2.17
C LEU A 254 -15.38 14.99 -2.79
N TYR A 255 -15.68 13.85 -3.39
CA TYR A 255 -16.98 13.57 -3.98
C TYR A 255 -17.76 12.57 -3.14
N ASP A 256 -19.04 12.88 -2.87
CA ASP A 256 -20.00 12.00 -2.20
C ASP A 256 -20.97 11.44 -3.25
N VAL A 257 -20.89 10.13 -3.51
CA VAL A 257 -21.71 9.44 -4.52
C VAL A 257 -23.20 9.45 -4.19
N ARG A 258 -23.54 9.40 -2.90
CA ARG A 258 -24.93 9.34 -2.44
C ARG A 258 -25.61 10.70 -2.57
N LYS A 259 -24.86 11.77 -2.31
CA LYS A 259 -25.35 13.15 -2.46
C LYS A 259 -25.17 13.72 -3.86
N ASP A 260 -24.34 13.08 -4.69
CA ASP A 260 -23.95 13.56 -6.02
C ASP A 260 -23.27 14.94 -5.98
N THR A 261 -22.38 15.16 -5.00
CA THR A 261 -21.74 16.47 -4.76
C THR A 261 -20.24 16.36 -4.66
N LEU A 262 -19.53 17.19 -5.44
CA LEU A 262 -18.09 17.46 -5.28
C LEU A 262 -17.89 18.70 -4.40
N ARG A 263 -17.00 18.61 -3.40
CA ARG A 263 -16.58 19.76 -2.61
C ARG A 263 -15.05 19.82 -2.45
N PRO A 264 -14.47 20.99 -2.17
CA PRO A 264 -13.07 21.09 -1.79
C PRO A 264 -12.77 20.24 -0.55
N PHE A 265 -11.52 19.82 -0.42
CA PHE A 265 -11.03 19.13 0.76
C PHE A 265 -10.99 20.07 1.96
N LEU A 266 -11.35 19.52 3.12
CA LEU A 266 -11.21 20.16 4.42
C LEU A 266 -10.05 19.51 5.17
N ARG A 267 -9.43 20.26 6.08
CA ARG A 267 -8.34 19.77 6.93
C ARG A 267 -8.77 18.51 7.71
N GLU A 268 -10.02 18.49 8.13
CA GLU A 268 -10.67 17.43 8.92
C GLU A 268 -11.00 16.18 8.10
N ASP A 269 -10.83 16.21 6.77
CA ASP A 269 -10.99 15.01 5.94
C ASP A 269 -9.79 14.05 6.03
N PHE A 270 -8.65 14.51 6.56
CA PHE A 270 -7.43 13.72 6.76
C PHE A 270 -6.93 12.99 5.51
N ILE A 271 -6.97 13.66 4.35
CA ILE A 271 -6.60 13.07 3.06
C ILE A 271 -5.13 13.37 2.77
N SER A 272 -4.33 12.35 2.48
CA SER A 272 -2.96 12.49 2.01
C SER A 272 -2.75 12.01 0.57
N ALA A 273 -3.69 11.20 0.05
CA ALA A 273 -3.67 10.64 -1.28
C ALA A 273 -5.07 10.64 -1.90
N THR A 274 -5.12 11.01 -3.17
CA THR A 274 -6.32 10.99 -4.01
C THR A 274 -6.31 9.73 -4.88
N ILE A 275 -7.33 9.57 -5.72
CA ILE A 275 -7.40 8.49 -6.70
C ILE A 275 -6.46 8.71 -7.91
N GLY A 276 -5.87 9.91 -8.05
CA GLY A 276 -4.90 10.25 -9.09
C GLY A 276 -5.49 10.81 -10.38
N TYR A 277 -6.72 11.33 -10.33
CA TYR A 277 -7.35 12.07 -11.43
C TYR A 277 -8.52 12.94 -10.96
N ASN A 278 -8.92 13.91 -11.80
CA ASN A 278 -10.04 14.82 -11.53
C ASN A 278 -11.40 14.16 -11.78
N TYR A 279 -12.38 14.51 -10.96
CA TYR A 279 -13.79 14.24 -11.23
C TYR A 279 -14.31 15.12 -12.38
N THR A 280 -15.07 14.51 -13.29
CA THR A 280 -15.88 15.18 -14.31
C THR A 280 -17.33 14.68 -14.23
N ALA A 281 -18.30 15.56 -14.47
CA ALA A 281 -19.71 15.19 -14.40
C ALA A 281 -20.10 14.23 -15.54
N LYS A 282 -21.06 13.33 -15.30
CA LYS A 282 -21.50 12.32 -16.29
C LYS A 282 -21.94 12.95 -17.63
N SER A 283 -22.56 14.12 -17.57
CA SER A 283 -23.02 14.85 -18.76
C SER A 283 -21.90 15.25 -19.72
N SER A 284 -20.63 15.32 -19.27
CA SER A 284 -19.50 15.71 -20.12
C SER A 284 -18.92 14.56 -20.95
N GLY A 285 -19.45 13.33 -20.84
CA GLY A 285 -18.85 12.15 -21.45
C GLY A 285 -19.86 11.05 -21.80
N LEU A 286 -21.04 11.42 -22.31
CA LEU A 286 -22.11 10.46 -22.64
C LEU A 286 -21.68 9.43 -23.68
N GLU A 287 -20.90 9.82 -24.69
CA GLU A 287 -20.39 8.87 -25.70
C GLU A 287 -19.48 7.80 -25.07
N ASP A 288 -18.56 8.22 -24.21
CA ASP A 288 -17.69 7.30 -23.47
C ASP A 288 -18.48 6.45 -22.46
N TYR A 289 -19.58 6.97 -21.91
CA TYR A 289 -20.47 6.21 -21.04
C TYR A 289 -21.16 5.06 -21.78
N GLU A 290 -21.73 5.36 -22.95
CA GLU A 290 -22.36 4.34 -23.80
C GLU A 290 -21.30 3.33 -24.29
N PHE A 291 -20.12 3.81 -24.69
CA PHE A 291 -18.99 2.94 -25.08
C PHE A 291 -18.60 1.94 -23.97
N VAL A 292 -18.45 2.40 -22.72
CA VAL A 292 -18.10 1.50 -21.60
C VAL A 292 -19.27 0.58 -21.24
N ARG A 293 -20.51 1.04 -21.32
CA ARG A 293 -21.69 0.20 -21.12
C ARG A 293 -21.75 -0.92 -22.16
N ASP A 294 -21.47 -0.61 -23.42
CA ASP A 294 -21.45 -1.57 -24.51
C ASP A 294 -20.29 -2.56 -24.31
N PHE A 295 -19.10 -2.10 -23.92
CA PHE A 295 -18.00 -3.00 -23.53
C PHE A 295 -18.41 -3.97 -22.42
N TYR A 296 -19.06 -3.47 -21.37
CA TYR A 296 -19.57 -4.32 -20.29
C TYR A 296 -20.57 -5.37 -20.78
N SER A 297 -21.47 -4.98 -21.69
CA SER A 297 -22.44 -5.90 -22.30
C SER A 297 -21.79 -6.95 -23.20
N GLN A 298 -20.59 -6.69 -23.71
CA GLN A 298 -19.82 -7.67 -24.49
C GLN A 298 -19.03 -8.59 -23.57
N VAL A 299 -18.31 -8.08 -22.58
CA VAL A 299 -17.42 -8.89 -21.73
C VAL A 299 -18.17 -9.72 -20.67
N LEU A 300 -19.31 -9.22 -20.20
CA LEU A 300 -20.24 -9.90 -19.29
C LEU A 300 -21.67 -9.80 -19.89
N PRO A 301 -22.02 -10.69 -20.84
CA PRO A 301 -23.23 -10.53 -21.65
C PRO A 301 -24.52 -10.78 -20.88
N VAL A 302 -24.49 -11.66 -19.88
CA VAL A 302 -25.61 -11.92 -18.99
C VAL A 302 -25.77 -10.75 -18.02
N GLN A 303 -26.96 -10.14 -18.00
CA GLN A 303 -27.21 -8.91 -17.28
C GLN A 303 -27.03 -9.07 -15.77
N GLU A 304 -27.55 -10.15 -15.19
CA GLU A 304 -27.48 -10.43 -13.76
C GLU A 304 -26.01 -10.63 -13.31
N GLU A 305 -25.20 -11.30 -14.13
CA GLU A 305 -23.77 -11.51 -13.88
C GLU A 305 -23.00 -10.17 -13.92
N ARG A 306 -23.31 -9.33 -14.90
CA ARG A 306 -22.72 -8.00 -15.08
C ARG A 306 -23.06 -7.06 -13.93
N GLU A 307 -24.33 -6.97 -13.54
CA GLU A 307 -24.77 -6.13 -12.44
C GLU A 307 -24.16 -6.59 -11.11
N TYR A 308 -24.06 -7.90 -10.89
CA TYR A 308 -23.38 -8.46 -9.72
C TYR A 308 -21.90 -8.08 -9.67
N PHE A 309 -21.17 -8.19 -10.80
CA PHE A 309 -19.78 -7.76 -10.89
C PHE A 309 -19.62 -6.26 -10.61
N GLN A 310 -20.40 -5.42 -11.29
CA GLN A 310 -20.33 -3.96 -11.16
C GLN A 310 -20.62 -3.52 -9.72
N MET A 311 -21.62 -4.14 -9.07
CA MET A 311 -21.93 -3.91 -7.66
C MET A 311 -20.76 -4.29 -6.74
N ALA A 312 -20.15 -5.46 -6.96
CA ALA A 312 -19.02 -5.92 -6.15
C ALA A 312 -17.83 -4.96 -6.25
N ILE A 313 -17.48 -4.54 -7.48
CA ILE A 313 -16.40 -3.58 -7.75
C ILE A 313 -16.75 -2.20 -7.18
N ALA A 314 -17.97 -1.71 -7.37
CA ALA A 314 -18.42 -0.44 -6.83
C ALA A 314 -18.33 -0.42 -5.31
N ARG A 315 -18.77 -1.48 -4.62
CA ARG A 315 -18.66 -1.56 -3.15
C ARG A 315 -17.21 -1.60 -2.68
N ALA A 316 -16.34 -2.31 -3.38
CA ALA A 316 -14.91 -2.29 -3.07
C ALA A 316 -14.34 -0.89 -3.17
N LEU A 317 -14.79 -0.11 -4.16
CA LEU A 317 -14.32 1.26 -4.35
C LEU A 317 -14.92 2.25 -3.34
N PHE A 318 -16.21 2.20 -3.07
CA PHE A 318 -16.93 3.22 -2.29
C PHE A 318 -17.19 2.84 -0.82
N ALA A 319 -17.12 1.56 -0.45
CA ALA A 319 -17.36 1.08 0.92
C ALA A 319 -16.42 -0.10 1.27
N PRO A 320 -15.11 0.15 1.40
CA PRO A 320 -14.06 -0.88 1.41
C PRO A 320 -13.95 -1.62 2.76
N LYS A 321 -15.02 -2.33 3.16
CA LYS A 321 -15.09 -3.11 4.41
C LYS A 321 -15.35 -4.60 4.17
N ASN A 322 -15.54 -5.02 2.92
CA ASN A 322 -15.89 -6.38 2.50
C ASN A 322 -16.91 -7.09 3.43
N GLN A 323 -18.00 -6.41 3.76
CA GLN A 323 -19.04 -6.96 4.66
C GLN A 323 -19.70 -8.24 4.11
N ALA A 324 -19.68 -8.42 2.79
CA ALA A 324 -20.19 -9.61 2.10
C ALA A 324 -19.31 -10.86 2.31
N LYS A 325 -18.12 -10.70 2.91
CA LYS A 325 -17.16 -11.77 3.18
C LYS A 325 -16.84 -12.61 1.96
N MET A 326 -16.41 -11.95 0.88
CA MET A 326 -16.19 -12.62 -0.40
C MET A 326 -14.90 -12.21 -1.08
N PHE A 327 -14.45 -13.04 -2.01
CA PHE A 327 -13.51 -12.67 -3.07
C PHE A 327 -14.07 -13.15 -4.41
N MET A 328 -13.72 -12.44 -5.48
CA MET A 328 -14.21 -12.76 -6.81
C MET A 328 -13.21 -13.58 -7.59
N ILE A 329 -13.73 -14.49 -8.40
CA ILE A 329 -12.97 -15.27 -9.36
C ILE A 329 -13.59 -14.99 -10.73
N LEU A 330 -12.80 -14.52 -11.68
CA LEU A 330 -13.19 -14.43 -13.09
C LEU A 330 -12.67 -15.69 -13.77
N CYS A 331 -13.59 -16.60 -14.09
CA CYS A 331 -13.26 -17.93 -14.58
C CYS A 331 -13.84 -18.15 -15.97
N ASP A 332 -13.02 -18.68 -16.87
CA ASP A 332 -13.39 -19.13 -18.20
C ASP A 332 -13.22 -20.65 -18.33
N GLU A 333 -14.03 -21.21 -19.23
CA GLU A 333 -13.97 -22.62 -19.67
C GLU A 333 -13.22 -22.75 -21.02
N ARG A 334 -13.07 -21.64 -21.75
CA ARG A 334 -12.40 -21.60 -23.06
C ARG A 334 -11.03 -20.97 -22.86
N ASP A 335 -9.96 -21.61 -23.32
CA ASP A 335 -8.61 -21.07 -23.16
C ASP A 335 -8.44 -19.76 -23.95
N GLY A 336 -8.29 -18.66 -23.21
CA GLY A 336 -7.79 -17.38 -23.73
C GLY A 336 -8.83 -16.50 -24.42
N SER A 337 -8.49 -15.21 -24.54
CA SER A 337 -9.27 -14.19 -25.27
C SER A 337 -10.70 -13.95 -24.78
N ASN A 338 -11.00 -14.21 -23.51
CA ASN A 338 -12.33 -13.95 -22.91
C ASN A 338 -12.51 -12.54 -22.32
N GLY A 339 -11.53 -11.65 -22.49
CA GLY A 339 -11.60 -10.26 -22.02
C GLY A 339 -11.32 -10.04 -20.52
N LYS A 340 -10.99 -11.09 -19.74
CA LYS A 340 -10.71 -11.02 -18.28
C LYS A 340 -9.70 -9.93 -17.92
N THR A 341 -8.50 -10.01 -18.50
CA THR A 341 -7.41 -9.07 -18.22
C THR A 341 -7.74 -7.67 -18.73
N THR A 342 -8.43 -7.53 -19.87
CA THR A 342 -8.86 -6.23 -20.39
C THR A 342 -9.89 -5.56 -19.46
N LEU A 343 -10.88 -6.32 -18.97
CA LEU A 343 -11.85 -5.85 -17.99
C LEU A 343 -11.16 -5.40 -16.70
N MET A 344 -10.27 -6.23 -16.16
CA MET A 344 -9.61 -5.90 -14.90
C MET A 344 -8.63 -4.74 -15.03
N ARG A 345 -7.95 -4.55 -16.17
CA ARG A 345 -7.16 -3.34 -16.44
C ARG A 345 -8.03 -2.08 -16.48
N ALA A 346 -9.21 -2.16 -17.08
CA ALA A 346 -10.16 -1.05 -17.08
C ALA A 346 -10.70 -0.75 -15.67
N VAL A 347 -10.87 -1.77 -14.82
CA VAL A 347 -11.24 -1.60 -13.41
C VAL A 347 -10.08 -0.98 -12.62
N GLU A 348 -8.86 -1.51 -12.77
CA GLU A 348 -7.65 -0.98 -12.13
C GLU A 348 -7.42 0.49 -12.47
N SER A 349 -7.69 0.91 -13.71
CA SER A 349 -7.53 2.31 -14.10
C SER A 349 -8.47 3.23 -13.33
N VAL A 350 -9.71 2.80 -13.07
CA VAL A 350 -10.68 3.53 -12.23
C VAL A 350 -10.26 3.55 -10.77
N PHE A 351 -9.67 2.48 -10.24
CA PHE A 351 -9.16 2.48 -8.87
C PHE A 351 -7.94 3.37 -8.69
N GLY A 352 -7.20 3.65 -9.77
CA GLY A 352 -6.02 4.52 -9.75
C GLY A 352 -5.05 4.12 -8.65
N ASP A 353 -4.72 5.06 -7.77
CA ASP A 353 -3.79 4.83 -6.65
C ASP A 353 -4.35 3.90 -5.55
N TYR A 354 -5.64 3.55 -5.57
CA TYR A 354 -6.22 2.58 -4.64
C TYR A 354 -6.05 1.12 -5.09
N ARG A 355 -5.45 0.84 -6.25
CA ARG A 355 -5.09 -0.54 -6.62
C ARG A 355 -3.78 -0.98 -5.95
N ALA A 356 -3.71 -2.24 -5.55
CA ALA A 356 -2.50 -2.86 -5.05
C ALA A 356 -1.61 -3.35 -6.21
N PHE A 357 -0.30 -3.26 -6.04
CA PHE A 357 0.64 -4.03 -6.85
C PHE A 357 0.76 -5.41 -6.23
N THR A 358 0.26 -6.42 -6.93
CA THR A 358 0.10 -7.78 -6.39
C THR A 358 1.20 -8.72 -6.87
N GLU A 359 1.69 -9.56 -5.97
CA GLU A 359 2.55 -10.70 -6.29
C GLU A 359 1.78 -12.00 -6.10
N ARG A 360 1.87 -12.95 -7.06
CA ARG A 360 1.09 -14.21 -7.03
C ARG A 360 1.32 -15.01 -5.74
N ASP A 361 2.56 -15.01 -5.23
CA ASP A 361 2.95 -15.72 -4.02
C ASP A 361 2.20 -15.25 -2.76
N PHE A 362 1.58 -14.07 -2.79
CA PHE A 362 0.71 -13.60 -1.71
C PHE A 362 -0.53 -14.48 -1.50
N LEU A 363 -1.02 -15.19 -2.52
CA LEU A 363 -2.18 -16.07 -2.40
C LEU A 363 -1.84 -17.45 -1.84
N TYR A 364 -0.56 -17.80 -1.81
CA TYR A 364 -0.10 -19.17 -1.55
C TYR A 364 0.37 -19.40 -0.13
N GLU A 365 0.24 -20.65 0.30
CA GLU A 365 0.89 -21.13 1.51
C GLU A 365 2.40 -20.95 1.32
N ALA A 366 3.01 -20.10 2.14
CA ALA A 366 4.43 -19.77 2.00
C ALA A 366 5.29 -20.98 2.41
N SER A 367 6.33 -21.27 1.63
CA SER A 367 7.38 -22.22 2.00
C SER A 367 8.54 -21.58 2.78
N ALA A 368 8.60 -20.24 2.96
CA ALA A 368 9.75 -19.60 3.61
C ALA A 368 9.48 -18.28 4.37
N SER A 369 10.24 -18.14 5.47
CA SER A 369 10.58 -17.00 6.37
C SER A 369 9.54 -15.87 6.64
N PRO A 370 9.20 -15.58 7.92
CA PRO A 370 8.28 -14.51 8.32
C PRO A 370 8.59 -13.09 7.82
N ASN A 371 9.85 -12.79 7.49
CA ASN A 371 10.28 -11.44 7.12
C ASN A 371 9.88 -11.03 5.69
N ALA A 372 9.83 -11.97 4.74
CA ALA A 372 9.41 -11.67 3.37
C ALA A 372 7.90 -11.39 3.30
N ALA A 373 7.11 -12.15 4.06
CA ALA A 373 5.67 -11.93 4.18
C ALA A 373 5.33 -10.52 4.71
N ALA A 374 6.10 -10.02 5.69
CA ALA A 374 5.88 -8.71 6.31
C ALA A 374 6.05 -7.52 5.34
N ALA A 375 6.98 -7.61 4.38
CA ALA A 375 7.19 -6.57 3.37
C ALA A 375 6.06 -6.56 2.33
N ASN A 376 5.58 -7.73 1.93
CA ASN A 376 4.49 -7.87 0.95
C ASN A 376 3.17 -7.27 1.47
N PHE A 377 2.91 -7.29 2.78
CA PHE A 377 1.71 -6.66 3.36
C PHE A 377 1.67 -5.13 3.20
N LEU A 378 2.82 -4.46 3.16
CA LEU A 378 2.86 -2.99 3.05
C LEU A 378 2.26 -2.50 1.73
N ALA A 379 2.37 -3.28 0.65
CA ALA A 379 1.84 -2.93 -0.68
C ALA A 379 0.30 -2.81 -0.70
N TYR A 380 -0.38 -3.37 0.29
CA TYR A 380 -1.85 -3.41 0.38
C TYR A 380 -2.45 -2.38 1.33
N ILE A 381 -1.62 -1.63 2.07
CA ILE A 381 -2.11 -0.61 3.02
C ILE A 381 -2.84 0.50 2.26
N GLY A 382 -4.10 0.75 2.63
CA GLY A 382 -4.95 1.76 2.00
C GLY A 382 -5.41 1.41 0.57
N LYS A 383 -5.18 0.17 0.12
CA LYS A 383 -5.63 -0.32 -1.18
C LYS A 383 -7.03 -0.91 -1.09
N ARG A 384 -7.83 -0.70 -2.13
CA ARG A 384 -9.24 -1.12 -2.24
C ARG A 384 -9.46 -2.24 -3.27
N LEU A 385 -8.45 -2.54 -4.10
CA LEU A 385 -8.48 -3.65 -5.06
C LEU A 385 -7.14 -4.39 -5.09
N ALA A 386 -7.20 -5.71 -5.05
CA ALA A 386 -6.07 -6.61 -5.24
C ALA A 386 -6.42 -7.62 -6.34
N PHE A 387 -5.87 -7.40 -7.54
CA PHE A 387 -6.15 -8.23 -8.71
C PHE A 387 -4.99 -9.20 -8.98
N PHE A 388 -5.28 -10.50 -9.05
CA PHE A 388 -4.29 -11.54 -9.33
C PHE A 388 -4.61 -12.20 -10.67
N ASP A 389 -3.76 -12.00 -11.67
CA ASP A 389 -3.89 -12.62 -12.99
C ASP A 389 -3.09 -13.92 -13.05
N GLU A 390 -3.75 -15.03 -13.40
CA GLU A 390 -3.19 -16.37 -13.57
C GLU A 390 -2.31 -16.81 -12.39
N PRO A 391 -2.90 -17.10 -11.22
CA PRO A 391 -2.10 -17.37 -10.03
C PRO A 391 -1.15 -18.57 -10.22
N SER A 392 -1.50 -19.60 -11.02
CA SER A 392 -0.67 -20.80 -11.22
C SER A 392 0.71 -20.51 -11.82
N SER A 393 1.74 -21.22 -11.34
CA SER A 393 3.11 -21.11 -11.84
C SER A 393 3.35 -21.88 -13.14
N SER A 394 4.20 -21.31 -14.00
CA SER A 394 4.78 -21.91 -15.22
C SER A 394 5.50 -23.25 -15.01
N ASP A 395 5.82 -23.60 -13.75
CA ASP A 395 6.79 -24.65 -13.43
C ASP A 395 6.15 -26.04 -13.23
N GLY A 396 4.85 -26.19 -13.54
CA GLY A 396 4.13 -27.48 -13.42
C GLY A 396 3.90 -27.96 -11.98
N LEU A 397 4.33 -27.21 -10.97
CA LEU A 397 4.06 -27.45 -9.56
C LEU A 397 2.68 -26.90 -9.19
N ILE A 398 1.80 -27.77 -8.69
CA ILE A 398 0.50 -27.39 -8.15
C ILE A 398 0.73 -26.60 -6.85
N LYS A 399 0.62 -25.27 -6.90
CA LYS A 399 0.65 -24.41 -5.71
C LYS A 399 -0.69 -24.48 -4.99
N ARG A 400 -0.65 -24.48 -3.65
CA ARG A 400 -1.83 -24.53 -2.78
C ARG A 400 -2.19 -23.14 -2.25
N LEU A 401 -3.45 -22.76 -2.37
CA LEU A 401 -3.96 -21.50 -1.83
C LEU A 401 -3.94 -21.51 -0.29
N ASP A 402 -3.52 -20.40 0.31
CA ASP A 402 -3.62 -20.19 1.76
C ASP A 402 -5.08 -19.85 2.13
N THR A 403 -5.89 -20.91 2.27
CA THR A 403 -7.32 -20.80 2.60
C THR A 403 -7.55 -20.06 3.91
N ARG A 404 -6.63 -20.20 4.89
CA ARG A 404 -6.69 -19.49 6.17
C ARG A 404 -6.50 -17.99 5.96
N ARG A 405 -5.44 -17.58 5.26
CA ARG A 405 -5.18 -16.18 4.94
C ARG A 405 -6.35 -15.56 4.19
N LEU A 406 -6.88 -16.23 3.16
CA LEU A 406 -8.02 -15.72 2.41
C LEU A 406 -9.28 -15.56 3.28
N LYS A 407 -9.57 -16.50 4.19
CA LYS A 407 -10.68 -16.35 5.15
C LYS A 407 -10.49 -15.17 6.09
N ASP A 408 -9.25 -14.97 6.55
CA ASP A 408 -8.90 -13.88 7.45
C ASP A 408 -9.05 -12.55 6.72
N LEU A 409 -8.46 -12.38 5.54
CA LEU A 409 -8.54 -11.15 4.72
C LEU A 409 -9.98 -10.81 4.29
N THR A 410 -10.78 -11.82 3.96
CA THR A 410 -12.18 -11.64 3.57
C THR A 410 -13.15 -11.52 4.75
N SER A 411 -12.69 -11.57 6.00
CA SER A 411 -13.60 -11.50 7.17
C SER A 411 -14.34 -10.17 7.32
N GLY A 412 -13.83 -9.11 6.69
CA GLY A 412 -14.36 -7.74 6.74
C GLY A 412 -13.79 -6.88 7.87
N ASP A 413 -13.14 -7.49 8.86
CA ASP A 413 -12.46 -6.77 9.96
C ASP A 413 -10.98 -7.18 10.10
N SER A 414 -10.44 -7.72 9.03
CA SER A 414 -9.07 -8.20 9.00
C SER A 414 -8.08 -7.05 9.18
N ARG A 415 -6.99 -7.35 9.90
CA ARG A 415 -5.85 -6.46 10.05
C ARG A 415 -4.60 -7.14 9.53
N ILE A 416 -3.84 -6.41 8.73
CA ILE A 416 -2.54 -6.81 8.23
C ILE A 416 -1.46 -6.11 9.04
N ARG A 417 -0.42 -6.85 9.41
CA ARG A 417 0.75 -6.31 10.10
C ARG A 417 1.99 -6.51 9.26
N GLY A 418 2.75 -5.45 9.07
CA GLY A 418 3.99 -5.46 8.31
C GLY A 418 5.06 -4.61 9.01
N ARG A 419 6.32 -4.95 8.81
CA ARG A 419 7.45 -4.15 9.30
C ARG A 419 7.90 -3.21 8.18
N MET A 420 7.99 -1.91 8.46
CA MET A 420 8.53 -0.98 7.47
C MET A 420 9.98 -1.33 7.11
N LEU A 421 10.30 -1.19 5.82
CA LEU A 421 11.66 -1.35 5.31
C LEU A 421 12.60 -0.42 6.08
N HIS A 422 13.67 -0.98 6.66
CA HIS A 422 14.67 -0.27 7.45
C HIS A 422 14.17 0.43 8.74
N SER A 423 12.98 0.06 9.26
CA SER A 423 12.51 0.52 10.57
C SER A 423 12.21 -0.64 11.53
N SER A 424 12.31 -0.38 12.84
CA SER A 424 11.75 -1.24 13.89
C SER A 424 10.23 -1.19 13.95
N ASP A 425 9.61 -0.24 13.26
CA ASP A 425 8.19 0.03 13.41
C ASP A 425 7.32 -1.02 12.69
N ILE A 426 6.34 -1.50 13.44
CA ILE A 426 5.30 -2.39 12.94
C ILE A 426 4.11 -1.53 12.58
N VAL A 427 3.68 -1.61 11.33
CA VAL A 427 2.46 -1.00 10.85
C VAL A 427 1.35 -2.02 11.00
N ASP A 428 0.25 -1.62 11.64
CA ASP A 428 -0.96 -2.40 11.77
C ASP A 428 -2.10 -1.65 11.07
N ALA A 429 -2.61 -2.23 9.98
CA ALA A 429 -3.59 -1.58 9.12
C ALA A 429 -4.76 -2.52 8.83
N ARG A 430 -5.96 -1.96 8.69
CA ARG A 430 -7.12 -2.72 8.24
C ARG A 430 -6.96 -3.12 6.78
N TRP A 431 -7.32 -4.35 6.45
CA TRP A 431 -7.47 -4.80 5.07
C TRP A 431 -8.75 -4.24 4.45
N GLU A 432 -8.60 -3.54 3.32
CA GLU A 432 -9.69 -2.82 2.65
C GLU A 432 -9.92 -3.30 1.21
N ALA A 433 -9.02 -4.16 0.70
CA ALA A 433 -9.05 -4.57 -0.69
C ALA A 433 -10.03 -5.69 -0.99
N LEU A 434 -10.78 -5.56 -2.09
CA LEU A 434 -11.43 -6.72 -2.70
C LEU A 434 -10.38 -7.54 -3.45
N ILE A 435 -10.33 -8.84 -3.17
CA ILE A 435 -9.50 -9.78 -3.90
C ILE A 435 -10.28 -10.22 -5.14
N VAL A 436 -9.66 -10.07 -6.32
CA VAL A 436 -10.16 -10.58 -7.59
C VAL A 436 -9.09 -11.46 -8.20
N ILE A 437 -9.45 -12.68 -8.57
CA ILE A 437 -8.54 -13.65 -9.20
C ILE A 437 -9.05 -13.90 -10.61
N ALA A 438 -8.22 -13.74 -11.64
CA ALA A 438 -8.52 -14.21 -12.99
C ALA A 438 -7.73 -15.49 -13.28
N CYS A 439 -8.42 -16.51 -13.77
CA CYS A 439 -7.82 -17.81 -14.06
C CYS A 439 -8.72 -18.64 -14.97
N ASN A 440 -8.15 -19.64 -15.61
CA ASN A 440 -8.92 -20.68 -16.28
C ASN A 440 -9.30 -21.76 -15.26
N GLU A 441 -10.41 -22.47 -15.48
CA GLU A 441 -10.91 -23.47 -14.52
C GLU A 441 -9.89 -24.59 -14.20
N SER A 442 -9.07 -24.96 -15.18
CA SER A 442 -8.04 -26.00 -15.08
C SER A 442 -6.77 -25.54 -14.38
N ASN A 443 -6.57 -24.22 -14.28
CA ASN A 443 -5.37 -23.59 -13.74
C ASN A 443 -5.62 -22.92 -12.37
N PHE A 444 -6.79 -23.14 -11.79
CA PHE A 444 -7.05 -22.66 -10.43
C PHE A 444 -6.18 -23.45 -9.44
N PRO A 445 -5.58 -22.79 -8.43
CA PRO A 445 -4.64 -23.48 -7.56
C PRO A 445 -5.34 -24.43 -6.59
N SER A 446 -4.61 -25.40 -6.05
CA SER A 446 -5.22 -26.45 -5.25
C SER A 446 -5.84 -25.92 -3.95
N ILE A 447 -7.03 -26.45 -3.64
CA ILE A 447 -7.83 -26.14 -2.46
C ILE A 447 -8.41 -27.42 -1.84
N ASP A 448 -8.78 -27.33 -0.56
CA ASP A 448 -9.54 -28.38 0.13
C ASP A 448 -11.04 -28.22 -0.15
N ALA A 449 -11.63 -29.12 -0.95
CA ALA A 449 -13.06 -29.12 -1.27
C ALA A 449 -13.99 -29.29 -0.05
N THR A 450 -13.47 -29.75 1.09
CA THR A 450 -14.28 -30.00 2.30
C THR A 450 -14.47 -28.75 3.16
N ASP A 451 -13.75 -27.67 2.88
CA ASP A 451 -13.80 -26.43 3.64
C ASP A 451 -14.99 -25.56 3.24
N ALA A 452 -16.19 -25.94 3.69
CA ALA A 452 -17.43 -25.22 3.38
C ALA A 452 -17.39 -23.71 3.74
N PRO A 453 -16.81 -23.27 4.87
CA PRO A 453 -16.61 -21.84 5.14
C PRO A 453 -15.75 -21.13 4.09
N PHE A 454 -14.68 -21.76 3.58
CA PHE A 454 -13.87 -21.19 2.51
C PHE A 454 -14.68 -21.06 1.22
N VAL A 455 -15.31 -22.16 0.80
CA VAL A 455 -16.09 -22.26 -0.44
C VAL A 455 -17.18 -21.18 -0.51
N LYS A 456 -17.88 -20.90 0.60
CA LYS A 456 -18.93 -19.85 0.65
C LYS A 456 -18.42 -18.43 0.31
N ARG A 457 -17.11 -18.18 0.46
CA ARG A 457 -16.48 -16.88 0.18
C ARG A 457 -16.08 -16.74 -1.30
N MET A 458 -16.00 -17.85 -2.03
CA MET A 458 -15.68 -17.87 -3.45
C MET A 458 -16.89 -17.37 -4.25
N LYS A 459 -16.69 -16.35 -5.09
CA LYS A 459 -17.71 -15.85 -6.02
C LYS A 459 -17.15 -15.91 -7.44
N ALA A 460 -17.35 -17.06 -8.09
CA ALA A 460 -16.82 -17.33 -9.42
C ALA A 460 -17.80 -16.91 -10.51
N LEU A 461 -17.46 -15.87 -11.28
CA LEU A 461 -18.21 -15.44 -12.44
C LEU A 461 -17.71 -16.15 -13.69
N LYS A 462 -18.66 -16.56 -14.55
CA LYS A 462 -18.36 -17.22 -15.81
C LYS A 462 -18.08 -16.20 -16.91
N MET A 463 -16.88 -16.23 -17.45
CA MET A 463 -16.46 -15.40 -18.58
C MET A 463 -16.84 -16.10 -19.88
N ARG A 464 -18.02 -15.75 -20.42
CA ARG A 464 -18.66 -16.45 -21.56
C ARG A 464 -18.16 -15.99 -22.92
N SER A 465 -17.70 -14.76 -22.99
CA SER A 465 -17.43 -14.04 -24.24
C SER A 465 -16.13 -14.50 -24.86
N LEU A 466 -16.09 -14.61 -26.19
CA LEU A 466 -14.86 -14.90 -26.95
C LEU A 466 -14.54 -13.74 -27.89
N PHE A 467 -13.38 -13.11 -27.71
CA PHE A 467 -12.93 -12.01 -28.55
C PHE A 467 -11.96 -12.52 -29.63
N LEU A 468 -12.29 -12.29 -30.90
CA LEU A 468 -11.51 -12.81 -32.03
C LEU A 468 -10.92 -11.69 -32.89
N PRO A 469 -9.72 -11.87 -33.45
CA PRO A 469 -9.18 -10.95 -34.46
C PRO A 469 -10.16 -10.80 -35.64
N PRO A 470 -10.20 -9.64 -36.31
CA PRO A 470 -11.21 -9.34 -37.34
C PRO A 470 -11.39 -10.43 -38.42
N PRO A 471 -10.32 -11.04 -38.97
CA PRO A 471 -10.49 -12.10 -39.97
C PRO A 471 -11.18 -13.36 -39.43
N GLN A 472 -10.91 -13.73 -38.18
CA GLN A 472 -11.51 -14.90 -37.53
C GLN A 472 -12.95 -14.63 -37.10
N TYR A 473 -13.20 -13.40 -36.61
CA TYR A 473 -14.53 -12.95 -36.24
C TYR A 473 -15.50 -12.99 -37.43
N GLN A 474 -15.08 -12.45 -38.57
CA GLN A 474 -15.90 -12.43 -39.79
C GLN A 474 -16.30 -13.84 -40.24
N LYS A 475 -15.33 -14.77 -40.22
CA LYS A 475 -15.59 -16.17 -40.56
C LYS A 475 -16.59 -16.84 -39.61
N ARG A 476 -16.49 -16.60 -38.30
CA ARG A 476 -17.40 -17.17 -37.29
C ARG A 476 -18.83 -16.67 -37.46
N ILE A 477 -19.01 -15.40 -37.82
CA ILE A 477 -20.33 -14.85 -38.15
C ILE A 477 -20.91 -15.56 -39.37
N GLU A 478 -20.10 -15.75 -40.43
CA GLU A 478 -20.53 -16.43 -41.66
C GLU A 478 -20.91 -17.90 -41.42
N ASP A 479 -20.18 -18.57 -40.53
CA ASP A 479 -20.43 -19.96 -40.12
C ASP A 479 -21.68 -20.10 -39.22
N GLY A 480 -22.28 -18.99 -38.76
CA GLY A 480 -23.47 -18.97 -37.91
C GLY A 480 -23.19 -19.33 -36.44
N ASP A 481 -21.96 -19.11 -35.96
CA ASP A 481 -21.53 -19.51 -34.61
C ASP A 481 -22.03 -18.58 -33.50
N ASP A 482 -22.37 -19.22 -32.36
CA ASP A 482 -22.49 -18.85 -30.94
C ASP A 482 -22.89 -17.41 -30.48
N LEU A 483 -23.66 -17.33 -29.39
CA LEU A 483 -24.33 -16.12 -28.88
C LEU A 483 -23.41 -15.00 -28.33
N TYR A 484 -22.12 -15.28 -28.06
CA TYR A 484 -21.21 -14.40 -27.31
C TYR A 484 -19.81 -14.25 -27.95
N ILE A 485 -19.74 -14.25 -29.27
CA ILE A 485 -18.50 -13.98 -30.00
C ILE A 485 -18.47 -12.49 -30.37
N PHE A 486 -17.33 -11.83 -30.12
CA PHE A 486 -17.14 -10.41 -30.39
C PHE A 486 -15.83 -10.14 -31.12
N GLN A 487 -15.77 -9.03 -31.83
CA GLN A 487 -14.53 -8.57 -32.45
C GLN A 487 -13.55 -8.08 -31.38
N MET A 488 -12.29 -8.49 -31.48
CA MET A 488 -11.23 -8.03 -30.58
C MET A 488 -10.91 -6.55 -30.84
N GLY A 489 -10.92 -5.75 -29.76
CA GLY A 489 -10.49 -4.37 -29.80
C GLY A 489 -8.98 -4.23 -30.04
N ASP A 490 -8.59 -3.16 -30.74
CA ASP A 490 -7.20 -2.80 -30.98
C ASP A 490 -6.58 -2.03 -29.80
N ASP A 491 -5.39 -1.47 -29.99
CA ASP A 491 -4.72 -0.71 -28.94
C ASP A 491 -5.37 0.67 -28.70
N GLU A 492 -6.02 1.26 -29.71
CA GLU A 492 -6.80 2.49 -29.55
C GLU A 492 -8.04 2.24 -28.68
N PHE A 493 -8.73 1.11 -28.87
CA PHE A 493 -9.82 0.67 -28.02
C PHE A 493 -9.37 0.56 -26.55
N LYS A 494 -8.22 -0.08 -26.31
CA LYS A 494 -7.67 -0.24 -24.94
C LYS A 494 -7.27 1.11 -24.32
N GLU A 495 -6.67 2.00 -25.10
CA GLU A 495 -6.29 3.34 -24.62
C GLU A 495 -7.53 4.19 -24.32
N ARG A 496 -8.56 4.14 -25.18
CA ARG A 496 -9.85 4.79 -24.91
C ARG A 496 -10.45 4.24 -23.63
N LEU A 497 -10.53 2.91 -23.48
CA LEU A 497 -11.14 2.26 -22.32
C LEU A 497 -10.41 2.58 -21.01
N ASN A 498 -9.08 2.50 -20.99
CA ASN A 498 -8.29 2.63 -19.76
C ASN A 498 -8.01 4.08 -19.36
N THR A 499 -7.92 5.00 -20.31
CA THR A 499 -7.50 6.39 -20.06
C THR A 499 -8.64 7.37 -20.30
N ARG A 500 -9.18 7.45 -21.52
CA ARG A 500 -10.15 8.49 -21.92
C ARG A 500 -11.52 8.28 -21.25
N ALA A 501 -12.04 7.06 -21.34
CA ALA A 501 -13.35 6.66 -20.83
C ALA A 501 -13.34 6.23 -19.35
N ARG A 502 -12.20 6.37 -18.66
CA ARG A 502 -12.07 6.00 -17.24
C ARG A 502 -13.10 6.69 -16.34
N MET A 503 -13.37 7.98 -16.57
CA MET A 503 -14.41 8.71 -15.82
C MET A 503 -15.81 8.18 -16.12
N ALA A 504 -16.06 7.75 -17.36
CA ALA A 504 -17.34 7.15 -17.73
C ALA A 504 -17.54 5.80 -17.04
N HIS A 505 -16.48 4.99 -16.94
CA HIS A 505 -16.46 3.77 -16.15
C HIS A 505 -16.72 4.06 -14.66
N MET A 506 -16.07 5.09 -14.08
CA MET A 506 -16.35 5.54 -12.72
C MET A 506 -17.84 5.86 -12.50
N HIS A 507 -18.50 6.55 -13.45
CA HIS A 507 -19.93 6.84 -13.36
C HIS A 507 -20.81 5.58 -13.37
N ILE A 508 -20.49 4.56 -14.16
CA ILE A 508 -21.21 3.28 -14.15
C ILE A 508 -21.13 2.61 -12.77
N LEU A 509 -19.97 2.66 -12.12
CA LEU A 509 -19.79 2.13 -10.77
C LEU A 509 -20.53 2.98 -9.72
N MET A 510 -20.56 4.32 -9.88
CA MET A 510 -21.33 5.21 -9.01
C MET A 510 -22.83 4.89 -9.09
N ASP A 511 -23.35 4.70 -10.30
CA ASP A 511 -24.75 4.30 -10.53
C ASP A 511 -25.04 2.94 -9.92
N SER A 512 -24.12 1.98 -10.06
CA SER A 512 -24.22 0.67 -9.41
C SER A 512 -24.22 0.78 -7.88
N PHE A 513 -23.39 1.63 -7.29
CA PHE A 513 -23.33 1.82 -5.83
C PHE A 513 -24.58 2.45 -5.22
N ARG A 514 -25.31 3.24 -6.01
CA ARG A 514 -26.59 3.87 -5.59
C ARG A 514 -27.71 2.85 -5.44
N LEU A 515 -27.60 1.68 -6.09
CA LEU A 515 -28.57 0.59 -5.95
C LEU A 515 -28.39 -0.10 -4.58
N THR A 516 -29.49 -0.39 -3.89
CA THR A 516 -29.48 -1.05 -2.57
C THR A 516 -29.09 -2.53 -2.66
N MET A 517 -28.27 -3.00 -1.71
CA MET A 517 -27.78 -4.39 -1.63
C MET A 517 -28.88 -5.46 -1.61
N ASP A 518 -30.01 -5.17 -0.97
CA ASP A 518 -31.11 -6.14 -0.83
C ASP A 518 -31.78 -6.48 -2.17
N ALA A 519 -31.43 -5.77 -3.25
CA ALA A 519 -31.99 -5.97 -4.58
C ALA A 519 -31.25 -7.03 -5.44
N LEU A 520 -30.02 -7.42 -5.09
CA LEU A 520 -29.19 -8.23 -5.98
C LEU A 520 -29.01 -9.67 -5.46
N VAL A 521 -29.68 -10.60 -6.15
CA VAL A 521 -29.60 -12.04 -5.93
C VAL A 521 -28.32 -12.57 -6.55
N GLU A 522 -27.62 -13.46 -5.84
CA GLU A 522 -26.43 -14.14 -6.37
C GLU A 522 -26.78 -14.91 -7.66
N PRO A 523 -26.12 -14.63 -8.79
CA PRO A 523 -26.40 -15.32 -10.04
C PRO A 523 -26.15 -16.83 -9.93
N ALA A 524 -27.03 -17.64 -10.55
CA ALA A 524 -26.93 -19.10 -10.50
C ALA A 524 -25.59 -19.64 -11.05
N CYS A 525 -24.95 -18.92 -11.98
CA CYS A 525 -23.64 -19.28 -12.53
C CYS A 525 -22.54 -19.33 -11.46
N ILE A 526 -22.70 -18.60 -10.35
CA ILE A 526 -21.69 -18.55 -9.29
C ILE A 526 -21.55 -19.89 -8.62
N ALA A 527 -22.66 -20.51 -8.22
CA ALA A 527 -22.66 -21.84 -7.64
C ALA A 527 -22.11 -22.87 -8.64
N GLU A 528 -22.54 -22.80 -9.90
CA GLU A 528 -22.08 -23.70 -10.98
C GLU A 528 -20.56 -23.64 -11.17
N MET A 529 -19.99 -22.43 -11.28
CA MET A 529 -18.54 -22.28 -11.50
C MET A 529 -17.71 -22.61 -10.27
N VAL A 530 -18.21 -22.30 -9.06
CA VAL A 530 -17.53 -22.71 -7.82
C VAL A 530 -17.44 -24.23 -7.73
N ASP A 531 -18.51 -24.95 -8.07
CA ASP A 531 -18.50 -26.41 -8.09
C ASP A 531 -17.50 -26.95 -9.13
N LYS A 532 -17.44 -26.37 -10.34
CA LYS A 532 -16.45 -26.75 -11.36
C LYS A 532 -15.00 -26.53 -10.90
N ILE A 533 -14.70 -25.34 -10.36
CA ILE A 533 -13.37 -25.02 -9.83
C ILE A 533 -12.98 -26.01 -8.73
N ILE A 534 -13.91 -26.36 -7.84
CA ILE A 534 -13.61 -27.33 -6.78
C ILE A 534 -13.31 -28.72 -7.36
N LEU A 535 -14.07 -29.15 -8.37
CA LEU A 535 -13.86 -30.44 -9.01
C LEU A 535 -12.51 -30.51 -9.76
N SER A 536 -12.05 -29.42 -10.36
CA SER A 536 -10.77 -29.36 -11.08
C SER A 536 -9.55 -29.18 -10.14
N SER A 537 -9.73 -28.50 -9.00
CA SER A 537 -8.62 -28.03 -8.16
C SER A 537 -8.28 -28.93 -6.98
N ASP A 538 -9.21 -29.79 -6.53
CA ASP A 538 -8.94 -30.75 -5.47
C ASP A 538 -8.47 -32.08 -6.08
N PRO A 539 -7.18 -32.44 -5.95
CA PRO A 539 -6.63 -33.64 -6.59
C PRO A 539 -7.29 -34.95 -6.10
N ARG A 540 -7.93 -34.94 -4.93
CA ARG A 540 -8.68 -36.09 -4.40
C ARG A 540 -9.93 -36.40 -5.22
N VAL A 541 -10.53 -35.39 -5.87
CA VAL A 541 -11.74 -35.58 -6.69
C VAL A 541 -11.44 -36.50 -7.88
N LEU A 542 -10.29 -36.37 -8.51
CA LEU A 542 -9.86 -37.25 -9.60
C LEU A 542 -9.77 -38.71 -9.13
N LYS A 543 -9.11 -38.95 -7.99
CA LYS A 543 -8.97 -40.31 -7.42
C LYS A 543 -10.30 -40.90 -6.96
N ALA A 544 -11.18 -40.08 -6.39
CA ALA A 544 -12.53 -40.48 -6.04
C ALA A 544 -13.37 -40.82 -7.28
N THR A 545 -13.23 -40.04 -8.36
CA THR A 545 -13.93 -40.27 -9.63
C THR A 545 -13.45 -41.56 -10.29
N GLU A 546 -12.14 -41.83 -10.29
CA GLU A 546 -11.57 -43.10 -10.77
C GLU A 546 -12.24 -44.30 -10.07
N PHE A 547 -12.28 -44.30 -8.75
CA PHE A 547 -12.92 -45.38 -7.97
C PHE A 547 -14.40 -45.53 -8.32
N ILE A 548 -15.13 -44.42 -8.32
CA ILE A 548 -16.56 -44.41 -8.57
C ILE A 548 -16.88 -44.94 -9.98
N GLU A 549 -16.10 -44.55 -10.99
CA GLU A 549 -16.26 -45.05 -12.35
C GLU A 549 -15.91 -46.52 -12.48
N GLN A 550 -14.93 -47.03 -11.72
CA GLN A 550 -14.55 -48.44 -11.73
C GLN A 550 -15.56 -49.34 -11.01
N HIS A 551 -16.11 -48.88 -9.88
CA HIS A 551 -16.83 -49.75 -8.93
C HIS A 551 -18.33 -49.46 -8.79
N ILE A 552 -18.83 -48.32 -9.27
CA ILE A 552 -20.25 -47.96 -9.11
C ILE A 552 -21.00 -48.06 -10.44
N ASP A 553 -22.13 -48.76 -10.41
CA ASP A 553 -23.13 -48.76 -11.46
C ASP A 553 -24.13 -47.63 -11.20
N PHE A 554 -24.15 -46.68 -12.12
CA PHE A 554 -25.05 -45.54 -12.10
C PHE A 554 -26.42 -45.84 -12.69
N ASN A 555 -26.60 -46.94 -13.42
CA ASN A 555 -27.87 -47.31 -14.05
C ASN A 555 -28.28 -48.74 -13.65
N PRO A 556 -28.47 -49.01 -12.34
CA PRO A 556 -28.79 -50.34 -11.87
C PRO A 556 -30.13 -50.83 -12.40
N VAL A 557 -30.17 -52.06 -12.92
CA VAL A 557 -31.35 -52.65 -13.61
C VAL A 557 -32.16 -53.55 -12.69
N ARG A 558 -33.39 -53.12 -12.36
CA ARG A 558 -34.29 -53.82 -11.43
C ARG A 558 -34.52 -55.28 -11.79
N THR A 559 -34.06 -56.19 -10.91
CA THR A 559 -34.36 -57.63 -11.02
C THR A 559 -35.83 -57.89 -10.68
N LYS A 560 -36.40 -58.96 -11.24
CA LYS A 560 -37.80 -59.35 -11.00
C LYS A 560 -38.09 -59.61 -9.52
N GLU A 561 -37.13 -60.17 -8.78
CA GLU A 561 -37.22 -60.44 -7.34
C GLU A 561 -37.25 -59.15 -6.50
N ALA A 562 -36.62 -58.08 -6.98
CA ALA A 562 -36.58 -56.81 -6.28
C ALA A 562 -37.71 -55.85 -6.69
N ALA A 563 -38.64 -56.29 -7.55
CA ALA A 563 -39.77 -55.50 -8.04
C ALA A 563 -40.73 -55.05 -6.91
N SER A 564 -40.82 -55.82 -5.82
CA SER A 564 -41.67 -55.54 -4.65
C SER A 564 -40.98 -54.71 -3.56
N LYS A 565 -39.65 -54.55 -3.59
CA LYS A 565 -38.90 -53.80 -2.56
C LYS A 565 -39.10 -52.28 -2.71
N HIS A 566 -39.22 -51.54 -1.61
CA HIS A 566 -39.25 -50.07 -1.69
C HIS A 566 -37.90 -49.47 -2.13
N TYR A 567 -36.80 -50.16 -1.84
CA TYR A 567 -35.44 -49.75 -2.16
C TYR A 567 -34.79 -50.81 -3.05
N TYR A 568 -34.35 -50.42 -4.25
CA TYR A 568 -33.78 -51.35 -5.24
C TYR A 568 -32.25 -51.24 -5.36
N ALA A 569 -31.71 -50.01 -5.42
CA ALA A 569 -30.29 -49.79 -5.57
C ALA A 569 -29.87 -48.49 -4.88
N TRP A 570 -29.14 -48.65 -3.77
CA TRP A 570 -28.68 -47.58 -2.92
C TRP A 570 -27.31 -47.94 -2.37
N ILE A 571 -26.43 -46.94 -2.26
CA ILE A 571 -25.16 -47.09 -1.54
C ILE A 571 -25.16 -46.05 -0.43
N THR A 572 -24.95 -46.49 0.83
CA THR A 572 -24.87 -45.54 1.94
C THR A 572 -23.57 -44.75 1.88
N GLN A 573 -23.57 -43.52 2.39
CA GLN A 573 -22.33 -42.73 2.49
C GLN A 573 -21.24 -43.46 3.29
N LYS A 574 -21.65 -44.24 4.29
CA LYS A 574 -20.74 -44.99 5.16
C LYS A 574 -20.08 -46.14 4.39
N ASP A 575 -20.86 -46.90 3.63
CA ASP A 575 -20.35 -48.05 2.87
C ASP A 575 -19.47 -47.58 1.73
N LEU A 576 -19.88 -46.53 0.99
CA LEU A 576 -19.07 -45.91 -0.05
C LEU A 576 -17.69 -45.50 0.50
N LEU A 577 -17.68 -44.83 1.66
CA LEU A 577 -16.45 -44.38 2.29
C LEU A 577 -15.57 -45.54 2.76
N ASN A 578 -16.17 -46.60 3.29
CA ASN A 578 -15.44 -47.77 3.76
C ASN A 578 -14.76 -48.48 2.58
N CYS A 579 -15.54 -48.87 1.57
CA CYS A 579 -15.03 -49.57 0.40
C CYS A 579 -14.00 -48.74 -0.37
N PHE A 580 -14.23 -47.43 -0.53
CA PHE A 580 -13.23 -46.54 -1.14
C PHE A 580 -11.93 -46.53 -0.34
N TRP A 581 -12.03 -46.41 1.00
CA TRP A 581 -10.84 -46.32 1.84
C TRP A 581 -10.03 -47.61 1.78
N ASP A 582 -10.69 -48.76 1.81
CA ASP A 582 -10.04 -50.06 1.74
C ASP A 582 -9.31 -50.18 0.39
N TRP A 583 -10.01 -49.93 -0.74
CA TRP A 583 -9.42 -49.86 -2.08
C TRP A 583 -8.23 -48.89 -2.18
N TYR A 584 -8.40 -47.66 -1.70
CA TYR A 584 -7.37 -46.64 -1.76
C TYR A 584 -6.17 -47.01 -0.88
N SER A 585 -6.40 -47.55 0.32
CA SER A 585 -5.37 -47.93 1.28
C SER A 585 -4.51 -49.10 0.81
N GLU A 586 -5.12 -50.07 0.12
CA GLU A 586 -4.49 -51.29 -0.37
C GLU A 586 -3.81 -51.13 -1.75
N ASP A 587 -4.17 -50.11 -2.53
CA ASP A 587 -3.55 -49.81 -3.83
C ASP A 587 -2.09 -49.33 -3.67
N ASP A 588 -1.11 -50.23 -3.85
CA ASP A 588 0.33 -49.91 -3.86
C ASP A 588 0.89 -49.65 -5.29
N SER A 589 0.02 -49.32 -6.25
CA SER A 589 0.45 -48.95 -7.59
C SER A 589 1.41 -47.75 -7.54
N ARG A 590 2.29 -47.66 -8.55
CA ARG A 590 3.21 -46.52 -8.69
C ARG A 590 2.45 -45.19 -8.73
N GLY A 591 1.30 -45.16 -9.42
CA GLY A 591 0.45 -43.98 -9.51
C GLY A 591 -0.10 -43.53 -8.15
N ASN A 592 -0.58 -44.46 -7.31
CA ASN A 592 -1.10 -44.11 -5.99
C ASN A 592 0.00 -43.66 -5.02
N ARG A 593 1.19 -44.27 -5.11
CA ARG A 593 2.38 -43.81 -4.36
C ARG A 593 2.82 -42.40 -4.74
N GLU A 594 2.84 -42.09 -6.03
CA GLU A 594 3.13 -40.74 -6.53
C GLU A 594 2.05 -39.74 -6.07
N PHE A 595 0.77 -40.09 -6.19
CA PHE A 595 -0.35 -39.27 -5.69
C PHE A 595 -0.21 -38.95 -4.20
N ARG A 596 0.00 -39.96 -3.35
CA ARG A 596 0.19 -39.80 -1.89
C ARG A 596 1.36 -38.92 -1.52
N LYS A 597 2.44 -38.97 -2.29
CA LYS A 597 3.64 -38.15 -2.06
C LYS A 597 3.35 -36.65 -2.22
N HIS A 598 2.41 -36.30 -3.11
CA HIS A 598 2.02 -34.92 -3.41
C HIS A 598 0.75 -34.47 -2.68
N LEU A 599 0.00 -35.39 -2.07
CA LEU A 599 -1.15 -35.07 -1.22
C LEU A 599 -0.67 -34.54 0.15
N ASP A 600 -1.33 -33.50 0.66
CA ASP A 600 -1.10 -33.04 2.02
C ASP A 600 -1.45 -34.16 3.02
N LYS A 601 -0.49 -34.50 3.88
CA LYS A 601 -0.63 -35.51 4.94
C LYS A 601 -1.85 -35.26 5.85
N SER A 602 -2.25 -34.00 6.04
CA SER A 602 -3.44 -33.66 6.83
C SER A 602 -4.75 -34.14 6.20
N LEU A 603 -4.75 -34.32 4.87
CA LEU A 603 -5.88 -34.74 4.05
C LEU A 603 -5.89 -36.26 3.79
N ASP A 604 -4.77 -36.97 4.01
CA ASP A 604 -4.64 -38.42 3.80
C ASP A 604 -5.19 -39.24 5.00
N LYS A 605 -6.48 -39.08 5.29
CA LYS A 605 -7.18 -39.81 6.35
C LYS A 605 -8.62 -40.09 5.95
N LYS A 606 -9.17 -41.23 6.39
CA LYS A 606 -10.51 -41.71 6.01
C LYS A 606 -11.60 -40.64 6.14
N SER A 607 -11.62 -39.90 7.24
CA SER A 607 -12.64 -38.86 7.48
C SER A 607 -12.65 -37.75 6.42
N SER A 608 -11.51 -37.44 5.80
CA SER A 608 -11.36 -36.35 4.83
C SER A 608 -11.96 -36.68 3.45
N TRP A 609 -12.21 -37.96 3.16
CA TRP A 609 -12.70 -38.40 1.86
C TRP A 609 -14.23 -38.40 1.75
N LYS A 610 -14.95 -38.37 2.88
CA LYS A 610 -16.42 -38.40 2.89
C LYS A 610 -17.03 -37.31 2.01
N GLY A 611 -16.59 -36.07 2.19
CA GLY A 611 -17.08 -34.93 1.41
C GLY A 611 -16.65 -34.98 -0.06
N VAL A 612 -15.44 -35.47 -0.33
CA VAL A 612 -14.91 -35.62 -1.70
C VAL A 612 -15.73 -36.64 -2.48
N LEU A 613 -15.98 -37.82 -1.90
CA LEU A 613 -16.80 -38.87 -2.52
C LEU A 613 -18.23 -38.41 -2.77
N GLN A 614 -18.82 -37.66 -1.83
CA GLN A 614 -20.14 -37.08 -2.05
C GLN A 614 -20.16 -36.15 -3.26
N ARG A 615 -19.19 -35.22 -3.37
CA ARG A 615 -19.09 -34.32 -4.52
C ARG A 615 -18.87 -35.08 -5.83
N ALA A 616 -18.05 -36.12 -5.83
CA ALA A 616 -17.80 -36.94 -7.01
C ALA A 616 -19.08 -37.69 -7.47
N MET A 617 -19.91 -38.17 -6.54
CA MET A 617 -21.24 -38.74 -6.84
C MET A 617 -22.22 -37.67 -7.37
N GLU A 618 -22.22 -36.48 -6.78
CA GLU A 618 -23.05 -35.35 -7.21
C GLU A 618 -22.68 -34.89 -8.63
N ALA A 619 -21.39 -34.91 -8.98
CA ALA A 619 -20.90 -34.64 -10.33
C ALA A 619 -21.40 -35.67 -11.37
N LYS A 620 -21.71 -36.90 -10.94
CA LYS A 620 -22.39 -37.93 -11.75
C LYS A 620 -23.92 -37.86 -11.68
N GLY A 621 -24.47 -36.79 -11.10
CA GLY A 621 -25.90 -36.55 -10.99
C GLY A 621 -26.59 -37.42 -9.95
N ARG A 622 -25.90 -37.82 -8.87
CA ARG A 622 -26.46 -38.60 -7.76
C ARG A 622 -26.40 -37.80 -6.47
N ARG A 623 -27.56 -37.55 -5.87
CA ARG A 623 -27.65 -36.73 -4.64
C ARG A 623 -27.78 -37.62 -3.42
N VAL A 624 -27.28 -37.13 -2.30
CA VAL A 624 -27.51 -37.75 -0.99
C VAL A 624 -28.95 -37.49 -0.57
N ILE A 625 -29.63 -38.56 -0.17
CA ILE A 625 -30.95 -38.48 0.42
C ILE A 625 -31.01 -39.33 1.69
N THR A 626 -32.00 -39.03 2.53
CA THR A 626 -32.22 -39.74 3.79
C THR A 626 -33.16 -40.92 3.54
N ILE A 627 -32.78 -42.09 4.03
CA ILE A 627 -33.60 -43.31 4.01
C ILE A 627 -33.84 -43.84 5.40
N HIS A 628 -34.93 -44.60 5.52
CA HIS A 628 -35.35 -45.21 6.78
C HIS A 628 -35.55 -46.73 6.64
N PRO A 629 -34.50 -47.51 6.30
CA PRO A 629 -34.60 -48.95 6.24
C PRO A 629 -34.94 -49.56 7.59
N VAL A 630 -35.68 -50.67 7.56
CA VAL A 630 -35.99 -51.48 8.74
C VAL A 630 -35.07 -52.70 8.72
N VAL A 631 -34.22 -52.81 9.74
CA VAL A 631 -33.32 -53.96 9.95
C VAL A 631 -33.71 -54.56 11.30
N ASP A 632 -34.03 -55.85 11.35
CA ASP A 632 -34.43 -56.57 12.57
C ASP A 632 -35.52 -55.86 13.40
N ALA A 633 -36.57 -55.37 12.72
CA ALA A 633 -37.67 -54.59 13.30
C ALA A 633 -37.29 -53.23 13.92
N VAL A 634 -36.07 -52.74 13.70
CA VAL A 634 -35.62 -51.40 14.12
C VAL A 634 -35.48 -50.50 12.88
N GLN A 635 -36.17 -49.35 12.90
CA GLN A 635 -36.07 -48.35 11.85
C GLN A 635 -34.82 -47.49 12.06
N THR A 636 -33.89 -47.53 11.11
CA THR A 636 -32.62 -46.78 11.18
C THR A 636 -32.63 -45.65 10.18
N THR A 637 -32.10 -44.48 10.54
CA THR A 637 -31.95 -43.35 9.61
C THR A 637 -30.55 -43.35 9.01
N LEU A 638 -30.46 -43.46 7.67
CA LEU A 638 -29.19 -43.48 6.94
C LEU A 638 -29.18 -42.44 5.82
N LEU A 639 -27.98 -41.98 5.47
CA LEU A 639 -27.73 -41.14 4.28
C LEU A 639 -27.21 -42.02 3.16
N ALA A 640 -27.87 -42.00 2.01
CA ALA A 640 -27.54 -42.84 0.87
C ALA A 640 -27.74 -42.12 -0.46
N PHE A 641 -27.04 -42.60 -1.49
CA PHE A 641 -27.22 -42.14 -2.86
C PHE A 641 -28.29 -43.00 -3.54
N ASP A 642 -29.18 -42.35 -4.27
CA ASP A 642 -30.28 -43.01 -4.97
C ASP A 642 -29.82 -43.62 -6.30
N ARG A 643 -30.48 -44.70 -6.75
CA ARG A 643 -30.28 -45.28 -8.09
C ARG A 643 -28.81 -45.58 -8.43
N VAL A 644 -28.09 -46.16 -7.48
CA VAL A 644 -26.72 -46.63 -7.67
C VAL A 644 -26.53 -47.99 -6.99
N SER A 645 -25.71 -48.86 -7.57
CA SER A 645 -25.27 -50.11 -6.94
C SER A 645 -23.79 -50.33 -7.18
N TRP A 646 -23.19 -51.27 -6.46
CA TRP A 646 -21.86 -51.75 -6.80
C TRP A 646 -21.91 -52.47 -8.15
N LYS A 647 -20.88 -52.29 -8.98
CA LYS A 647 -20.70 -53.09 -10.19
C LYS A 647 -20.39 -54.52 -9.78
N SER A 648 -21.09 -55.48 -10.37
CA SER A 648 -20.78 -56.90 -10.19
C SER A 648 -19.42 -57.20 -10.82
N THR A 649 -18.38 -57.34 -10.00
CA THR A 649 -17.16 -58.01 -10.42
C THR A 649 -17.41 -59.51 -10.46
N LYS A 650 -16.80 -60.21 -11.43
CA LYS A 650 -16.91 -61.68 -11.58
C LYS A 650 -16.35 -62.44 -10.37
N ASP A 651 -15.60 -61.76 -9.52
CA ASP A 651 -15.14 -62.20 -8.22
C ASP A 651 -15.70 -61.20 -7.20
N ASP A 652 -16.85 -61.50 -6.60
CA ASP A 652 -17.00 -61.48 -5.14
C ASP A 652 -18.39 -61.93 -4.69
N VAL A 653 -18.32 -63.09 -4.04
CA VAL A 653 -19.12 -63.63 -2.95
C VAL A 653 -19.65 -62.54 -1.99
N SER A 654 -20.97 -62.58 -1.76
CA SER A 654 -21.71 -61.97 -0.63
C SER A 654 -21.44 -60.50 -0.27
N PHE A 655 -22.36 -59.63 -0.66
CA PHE A 655 -22.66 -58.36 0.05
C PHE A 655 -24.16 -58.27 0.34
#